data_AF-A0A953Q1S5-F1
#
_entry.id   AF-A0A953Q1S5-F1
#
_cell.length_a   1.000
_cell.length_b   1.000
_cell.length_c   1.000
_cell.angle_alpha   90.00
_cell.angle_beta   90.00
_cell.angle_gamma   90.00
#
_symmetry.space_group_name_H-M   'P 1'
#
loop_
_entity.id
_entity.type
_entity.pdbx_description
1 polymer ?
#
loop_
_entity_poly.entity_id
_entity_poly.type
_entity_poly.pdbx_seq_one_letter_code
_entity_poly.pdbx_strand_id
1 'polypeptide(L)'
;MNDSYARPHLLKFGVFEADLRTGELRKQGLKVKLHGQPIQVLAMLLEHPGELVTREEIQKKLWPGETFVDFEHSVNTSINRLREILGDDPAAPRFIETLPRHGYRFIAPVEAVAPVYDRRTEAAARRAALQRWLVALAAIGAAVVALAVAGWFWFGRSRPTPPEAPLTAVPLTSYPGSEDSPSFSPDGTQVAFSWNGEEENNFDIYVKVIGSEPPLRLTTNPAREFSPAWSPDGRWVAFDRVVSPGGKVAVVLISPIGGPERTLTERYCDLLELDGPFLAWSPDSRWLAVASSEPHEGNALFLYSVETGEKRRLTSPPMTIPVTTNCLGDSCPAFSPDGRTLAFFRKASFVNSDLYLLDLSPELKPVAEPKRLTFGNWRAASPAWSVDGSSLIFSALSGGDSSLWRVAASGTSKPQRLGAIGANGAYPAISRRGNRLAYAQAISDLNIWRLEIPTPGGKAKPPEKFISSTRKDSSPQFSPDGKKISFWSDRSGSGEIWVCDADGSNAVQLTFLGGASVGIRPRWSPDSSRLTFCAGIEGHQEVYVVNASGGSPQRTTSSSYAANPSWSKDGRWILFDSLAPRFGVYKVPAERGPAVPVRGAECWGPNESPDGKFIYCVRNTADGFTLLRVPTEGGEVQQILDSLADGGDYAVVEDGIYFVPRRDPKSGYSIQFLNTTTGKIQRIASIEKLPWGCLTVSPDRRWILYAQADQAGSDLMLVENFH
;
A
#
# COMPACT_ATOMS: atom_id res chain seq x y z
N MET A 1 21.94 13.98 -74.65
CA MET A 1 22.96 13.64 -73.63
C MET A 1 22.29 13.80 -72.28
N ASN A 2 21.89 12.79 -71.50
CA ASN A 2 22.28 11.38 -71.42
C ASN A 2 21.09 10.44 -71.65
N ASP A 3 21.33 9.36 -72.40
CA ASP A 3 20.51 8.15 -72.36
C ASP A 3 20.59 7.53 -70.96
N SER A 4 19.44 7.25 -70.36
CA SER A 4 19.34 6.23 -69.32
C SER A 4 18.23 5.26 -69.73
N TYR A 5 18.61 4.21 -70.46
CA TYR A 5 17.79 3.02 -70.61
C TYR A 5 17.37 2.56 -69.19
N ALA A 6 16.09 2.72 -68.86
CA ALA A 6 15.54 2.14 -67.64
C ALA A 6 15.77 0.63 -67.72
N ARG A 7 16.56 0.08 -66.78
CA ARG A 7 16.80 -1.36 -66.73
C ARG A 7 15.44 -2.07 -66.64
N PRO A 8 15.17 -3.08 -67.46
CA PRO A 8 13.90 -3.79 -67.43
C PRO A 8 13.73 -4.42 -66.05
N HIS A 9 12.73 -3.95 -65.31
CA HIS A 9 12.45 -4.45 -63.95
C HIS A 9 11.66 -5.76 -63.96
N LEU A 10 11.01 -6.09 -65.10
CA LEU A 10 10.31 -7.35 -65.28
C LEU A 10 11.18 -8.30 -66.12
N LEU A 11 11.70 -9.34 -65.47
CA LEU A 11 12.59 -10.33 -66.03
C LEU A 11 11.89 -11.69 -66.11
N LYS A 12 12.08 -12.40 -67.22
CA LYS A 12 11.52 -13.74 -67.45
C LYS A 12 12.65 -14.75 -67.59
N PHE A 13 12.54 -15.88 -66.90
CA PHE A 13 13.48 -16.99 -67.00
C PHE A 13 12.74 -18.32 -66.83
N GLY A 14 12.90 -19.24 -67.78
CA GLY A 14 12.10 -20.46 -67.83
C GLY A 14 10.59 -20.18 -67.79
N VAL A 15 9.90 -20.73 -66.78
CA VAL A 15 8.46 -20.54 -66.55
C VAL A 15 8.14 -19.40 -65.57
N PHE A 16 9.16 -18.66 -65.13
CA PHE A 16 9.05 -17.65 -64.08
C PHE A 16 9.19 -16.23 -64.62
N GLU A 17 8.47 -15.30 -63.98
CA GLU A 17 8.52 -13.86 -64.21
C GLU A 17 8.78 -13.16 -62.87
N ALA A 18 9.86 -12.38 -62.78
CA ALA A 18 10.26 -11.65 -61.60
C ALA A 18 10.17 -10.14 -61.84
N ASP A 19 9.44 -9.42 -60.98
CA ASP A 19 9.45 -7.96 -60.93
C ASP A 19 10.41 -7.50 -59.83
N LEU A 20 11.59 -7.03 -60.23
CA LEU A 20 12.65 -6.57 -59.35
C LEU A 20 12.29 -5.31 -58.55
N ARG A 21 11.30 -4.52 -59.00
CA ARG A 21 10.87 -3.31 -58.29
C ARG A 21 9.93 -3.65 -57.13
N THR A 22 9.04 -4.60 -57.34
CA THR A 22 8.06 -5.01 -56.33
C THR A 22 8.52 -6.21 -55.50
N GLY A 23 9.57 -6.92 -55.92
CA GLY A 23 10.04 -8.15 -55.28
C GLY A 23 9.04 -9.29 -55.45
N GLU A 24 8.30 -9.34 -56.56
CA GLU A 24 7.33 -10.40 -56.83
C GLU A 24 7.89 -11.42 -57.80
N LEU A 25 7.73 -12.72 -57.46
CA LEU A 25 7.99 -13.83 -58.37
C LEU A 25 6.67 -14.48 -58.77
N ARG A 26 6.48 -14.72 -60.07
CA ARG A 26 5.33 -15.42 -60.64
C ARG A 26 5.80 -16.65 -61.42
N LYS A 27 5.01 -17.72 -61.40
CA LYS A 27 5.20 -18.92 -62.23
C LYS A 27 3.97 -19.05 -63.11
N GLN A 28 4.15 -18.96 -64.43
CA GLN A 28 3.03 -18.98 -65.40
C GLN A 28 1.89 -18.00 -65.05
N GLY A 29 2.24 -16.77 -64.64
CA GLY A 29 1.28 -15.72 -64.27
C GLY A 29 0.72 -15.78 -62.85
N LEU A 30 0.90 -16.89 -62.11
CA LEU A 30 0.47 -17.03 -60.72
C LEU A 30 1.57 -16.59 -59.74
N LYS A 31 1.19 -15.78 -58.74
CA LYS A 31 2.12 -15.28 -57.71
C LYS A 31 2.64 -16.41 -56.82
N VAL A 32 3.96 -16.53 -56.71
CA VAL A 32 4.66 -17.50 -55.87
C VAL A 32 5.07 -16.83 -54.57
N LYS A 33 4.83 -17.51 -53.43
CA LYS A 33 5.12 -16.97 -52.10
C LYS A 33 6.62 -17.07 -51.80
N LEU A 34 7.36 -16.01 -52.12
CA LEU A 34 8.79 -15.84 -51.82
C LEU A 34 8.97 -14.47 -51.13
N HIS A 35 9.38 -14.47 -49.85
CA HIS A 35 9.49 -13.25 -49.05
C HIS A 35 10.79 -13.25 -48.23
N GLY A 36 11.25 -12.07 -47.81
CA GLY A 36 12.44 -11.91 -46.96
C GLY A 36 13.75 -11.98 -47.74
N GLN A 37 14.78 -12.60 -47.15
CA GLN A 37 16.12 -12.69 -47.74
C GLN A 37 16.17 -13.46 -49.07
N PRO A 38 15.44 -14.58 -49.27
CA PRO A 38 15.50 -15.34 -50.53
C PRO A 38 15.15 -14.53 -51.79
N ILE A 39 14.12 -13.67 -51.77
CA ILE A 39 13.76 -12.86 -52.94
C ILE A 39 14.84 -11.82 -53.26
N GLN A 40 15.50 -11.28 -52.24
CA GLN A 40 16.60 -10.32 -52.42
C GLN A 40 17.84 -11.00 -53.01
N VAL A 41 18.17 -12.23 -52.56
CA VAL A 41 19.23 -13.05 -53.17
C VAL A 41 18.90 -13.38 -54.63
N LEU A 42 17.65 -13.75 -54.94
CA LEU A 42 17.23 -14.01 -56.32
C LEU A 42 17.37 -12.76 -57.19
N ALA A 43 16.99 -11.58 -56.68
CA ALA A 43 17.16 -10.33 -57.41
C ALA A 43 18.63 -10.05 -57.72
N MET A 44 19.55 -10.26 -56.78
CA MET A 44 20.99 -10.11 -57.02
C MET A 44 21.51 -11.04 -58.11
N LEU A 45 21.06 -12.30 -58.10
CA LEU A 45 21.44 -13.30 -59.08
C LEU A 45 20.87 -13.00 -60.49
N LEU A 46 19.67 -12.41 -60.57
CA LEU A 46 19.04 -12.03 -61.84
C LEU A 46 19.50 -10.68 -62.40
N GLU A 47 20.03 -9.79 -61.54
CA GLU A 47 20.68 -8.55 -61.97
C GLU A 47 21.99 -8.82 -62.74
N HIS A 48 22.63 -9.97 -62.48
CA HIS A 48 23.92 -10.39 -63.04
C HIS A 48 23.88 -11.86 -63.55
N PRO A 49 23.03 -12.19 -64.54
CA PRO A 49 22.89 -13.57 -65.00
C PRO A 49 24.17 -14.05 -65.69
N GLY A 50 24.62 -15.26 -65.35
CA GLY A 50 25.86 -15.86 -65.85
C GLY A 50 27.13 -15.43 -65.10
N GLU A 51 27.07 -14.41 -64.25
CA GLU A 51 28.20 -13.93 -63.45
C GLU A 51 28.21 -14.58 -62.06
N LEU A 52 29.40 -14.69 -61.45
CA LEU A 52 29.52 -15.16 -60.07
C LEU A 52 29.14 -14.01 -59.15
N VAL A 53 28.13 -14.22 -58.30
CA VAL A 53 27.83 -13.36 -57.16
C VAL A 53 28.48 -13.98 -55.92
N THR A 54 29.41 -13.27 -55.30
CA THR A 54 30.19 -13.84 -54.19
C THR A 54 29.39 -13.86 -52.89
N ARG A 55 29.81 -14.70 -51.94
CA ARG A 55 29.14 -14.76 -50.63
C ARG A 55 29.27 -13.45 -49.86
N GLU A 56 30.40 -12.77 -50.00
CA GLU A 56 30.66 -11.46 -49.39
C GLU A 56 29.73 -10.38 -49.96
N GLU A 57 29.44 -10.41 -51.26
CA GLU A 57 28.51 -9.47 -51.90
C GLU A 57 27.08 -9.68 -51.40
N ILE A 58 26.64 -10.93 -51.29
CA ILE A 58 25.32 -11.28 -50.73
C ILE A 58 25.25 -10.83 -49.27
N GLN A 59 26.29 -11.10 -48.48
CA GLN A 59 26.36 -10.70 -47.09
C GLN A 59 26.25 -9.18 -46.93
N LYS A 60 27.04 -8.41 -47.69
CA LYS A 60 27.07 -6.95 -47.61
C LYS A 60 25.74 -6.31 -47.99
N LYS A 61 25.00 -6.89 -48.94
CA LYS A 61 23.71 -6.36 -49.40
C LYS A 61 22.57 -6.71 -48.45
N LEU A 62 22.55 -7.92 -47.89
CA LEU A 62 21.51 -8.34 -46.94
C LEU A 62 21.72 -7.82 -45.52
N TRP A 63 22.98 -7.64 -45.10
CA TRP A 63 23.35 -7.19 -43.76
C TRP A 63 24.45 -6.13 -43.80
N PRO A 64 24.15 -4.88 -44.18
CA PRO A 64 25.11 -3.79 -44.08
C PRO A 64 25.36 -3.38 -42.61
N GLY A 65 26.60 -3.51 -42.11
CA GLY A 65 27.03 -3.07 -40.76
C GLY A 65 27.43 -4.20 -39.80
N GLU A 66 27.72 -3.90 -38.52
CA GLU A 66 28.11 -4.86 -37.47
C GLU A 66 26.93 -5.72 -36.97
N THR A 67 26.29 -6.47 -37.88
CA THR A 67 25.23 -7.41 -37.51
C THR A 67 25.84 -8.78 -37.20
N PHE A 68 25.66 -9.33 -35.99
CA PHE A 68 26.17 -10.66 -35.65
C PHE A 68 25.15 -11.75 -35.98
N VAL A 69 25.32 -12.43 -37.12
CA VAL A 69 24.52 -13.61 -37.52
C VAL A 69 25.45 -14.65 -38.14
N ASP A 70 25.08 -15.92 -38.12
CA ASP A 70 25.76 -16.95 -38.93
C ASP A 70 25.40 -16.75 -40.42
N PHE A 71 26.18 -15.89 -41.08
CA PHE A 71 25.99 -15.49 -42.47
C PHE A 71 26.03 -16.67 -43.43
N GLU A 72 26.95 -17.60 -43.19
CA GLU A 72 27.12 -18.81 -44.00
C GLU A 72 25.87 -19.69 -43.94
N HIS A 73 25.33 -19.92 -42.73
CA HIS A 73 24.10 -20.69 -42.58
C HIS A 73 22.89 -20.01 -43.24
N SER A 74 22.77 -18.68 -43.11
CA SER A 74 21.63 -17.93 -43.66
C SER A 74 21.64 -17.82 -45.19
N VAL A 75 22.81 -17.62 -45.81
CA VAL A 75 22.96 -17.62 -47.28
C VAL A 75 22.62 -18.99 -47.85
N ASN A 76 23.13 -20.07 -47.24
CA ASN A 76 22.81 -21.45 -47.68
C ASN A 76 21.31 -21.75 -47.55
N THR A 77 20.68 -21.33 -46.46
CA THR A 77 19.23 -21.50 -46.25
C THR A 77 18.42 -20.76 -47.33
N SER A 78 18.83 -19.54 -47.68
CA SER A 78 18.17 -18.75 -48.72
C SER A 78 18.30 -19.39 -50.11
N ILE A 79 19.49 -19.89 -50.46
CA ILE A 79 19.72 -20.59 -51.74
C ILE A 79 18.95 -21.91 -51.80
N ASN A 80 18.90 -22.69 -50.72
CA ASN A 80 18.12 -23.93 -50.68
C ASN A 80 16.63 -23.65 -50.87
N ARG A 81 16.10 -22.58 -50.26
CA ARG A 81 14.71 -22.18 -50.46
C ARG A 81 14.41 -21.73 -51.89
N LEU A 82 15.36 -21.03 -52.52
CA LEU A 82 15.24 -20.68 -53.94
C LEU A 82 15.23 -21.92 -54.83
N ARG A 83 16.12 -22.89 -54.58
CA ARG A 83 16.16 -24.14 -55.32
C ARG A 83 14.86 -24.93 -55.19
N GLU A 84 14.30 -25.03 -53.99
CA GLU A 84 13.01 -25.70 -53.75
C GLU A 84 11.88 -25.06 -54.58
N ILE A 85 11.81 -23.72 -54.61
CA ILE A 85 10.76 -22.99 -55.31
C ILE A 85 10.92 -23.02 -56.83
N LEU A 86 12.17 -22.96 -57.31
CA LEU A 86 12.50 -23.06 -58.73
C LEU A 86 12.45 -24.50 -59.25
N GLY A 87 12.43 -25.50 -58.35
CA GLY A 87 12.52 -26.92 -58.70
C GLY A 87 13.90 -27.30 -59.22
N ASP A 88 14.95 -26.74 -58.62
CA ASP A 88 16.35 -26.85 -59.03
C ASP A 88 17.12 -27.85 -58.16
N ASP A 89 17.97 -28.69 -58.76
CA ASP A 89 18.75 -29.71 -58.05
C ASP A 89 20.22 -29.25 -57.87
N PRO A 90 20.77 -29.20 -56.65
CA PRO A 90 22.18 -28.84 -56.42
C PRO A 90 23.19 -29.73 -57.16
N ALA A 91 22.88 -31.01 -57.42
CA ALA A 91 23.77 -31.94 -58.12
C ALA A 91 23.69 -31.80 -59.65
N ALA A 92 22.61 -31.21 -60.17
CA ALA A 92 22.38 -30.97 -61.60
C ALA A 92 21.68 -29.61 -61.80
N PRO A 93 22.39 -28.49 -61.57
CA PRO A 93 21.76 -27.18 -61.52
C PRO A 93 21.24 -26.75 -62.90
N ARG A 94 20.00 -26.25 -62.92
CA ARG A 94 19.31 -25.64 -64.07
C ARG A 94 19.19 -24.13 -63.93
N PHE A 95 19.11 -23.62 -62.70
CA PHE A 95 18.95 -22.20 -62.43
C PHE A 95 20.10 -21.62 -61.61
N ILE A 96 20.51 -22.26 -60.52
CA ILE A 96 21.55 -21.75 -59.61
C ILE A 96 22.69 -22.75 -59.49
N GLU A 97 23.84 -22.43 -60.08
CA GLU A 97 25.09 -23.16 -59.92
C GLU A 97 25.80 -22.73 -58.62
N THR A 98 26.30 -23.70 -57.84
CA THR A 98 27.14 -23.41 -56.66
C THR A 98 28.60 -23.56 -57.03
N LEU A 99 29.38 -22.51 -56.83
CA LEU A 99 30.84 -22.53 -56.96
C LEU A 99 31.44 -22.63 -55.54
N PRO A 100 31.96 -23.82 -55.14
CA PRO A 100 32.39 -24.05 -53.77
C PRO A 100 33.37 -22.99 -53.27
N ARG A 101 33.13 -22.48 -52.05
CA ARG A 101 33.93 -21.43 -51.38
C ARG A 101 33.94 -20.05 -52.04
N HIS A 102 33.22 -19.84 -53.14
CA HIS A 102 33.24 -18.57 -53.88
C HIS A 102 31.86 -17.90 -53.92
N GLY A 103 30.79 -18.65 -54.20
CA GLY A 103 29.45 -18.09 -54.25
C GLY A 103 28.51 -18.83 -55.20
N TYR A 104 27.58 -18.10 -55.78
CA TYR A 104 26.49 -18.65 -56.59
C TYR A 104 26.38 -17.91 -57.92
N ARG A 105 26.01 -18.64 -58.97
CA ARG A 105 25.82 -18.10 -60.31
C ARG A 105 24.46 -18.50 -60.85
N PHE A 106 23.73 -17.55 -61.43
CA PHE A 106 22.48 -17.84 -62.13
C PHE A 106 22.79 -18.26 -63.57
N ILE A 107 22.43 -19.49 -63.95
CA ILE A 107 22.86 -20.08 -65.23
C ILE A 107 21.75 -20.20 -66.27
N ALA A 108 20.49 -19.93 -65.90
CA ALA A 108 19.39 -19.94 -66.86
C ALA A 108 19.31 -18.65 -67.67
N PRO A 109 18.90 -18.68 -68.95
CA PRO A 109 18.68 -17.49 -69.77
C PRO A 109 17.62 -16.56 -69.15
N VAL A 110 17.91 -15.25 -69.12
CA VAL A 110 17.02 -14.21 -68.59
C VAL A 110 16.67 -13.21 -69.69
N GLU A 111 15.37 -13.02 -69.94
CA GLU A 111 14.83 -12.10 -70.94
C GLU A 111 14.07 -10.93 -70.30
N ALA A 112 14.22 -9.74 -70.87
CA ALA A 112 13.50 -8.54 -70.46
C ALA A 112 12.16 -8.39 -71.19
N VAL A 113 11.07 -8.14 -70.46
CA VAL A 113 9.73 -7.96 -71.06
C VAL A 113 9.40 -6.45 -71.19
N ALA A 114 9.18 -5.96 -72.41
CA ALA A 114 8.77 -4.57 -72.68
C ALA A 114 7.23 -4.40 -72.69
N PRO A 115 6.68 -3.30 -72.15
CA PRO A 115 5.23 -3.11 -72.08
C PRO A 115 4.60 -2.63 -73.41
N VAL A 116 3.40 -3.14 -73.74
CA VAL A 116 2.60 -2.72 -74.91
C VAL A 116 1.49 -1.77 -74.47
N TYR A 117 1.28 -0.67 -75.21
CA TYR A 117 0.29 0.39 -74.93
C TYR A 117 -0.67 0.53 -76.13
N ASP A 118 -1.99 0.44 -75.93
CA ASP A 118 -3.00 0.65 -76.99
C ASP A 118 -3.98 1.79 -76.63
N ARG A 119 -4.26 2.66 -77.61
CA ARG A 119 -4.78 4.04 -77.52
C ARG A 119 -6.27 4.18 -77.87
N ARG A 120 -7.05 3.09 -77.94
CA ARG A 120 -8.43 3.12 -78.49
C ARG A 120 -9.59 3.33 -77.50
N THR A 121 -9.34 3.51 -76.20
CA THR A 121 -10.41 3.56 -75.16
C THR A 121 -10.64 4.93 -74.51
N GLU A 122 -10.17 6.03 -75.10
CA GLU A 122 -10.19 7.35 -74.43
C GLU A 122 -11.46 8.20 -74.67
N ALA A 123 -12.26 7.94 -75.71
CA ALA A 123 -13.38 8.81 -76.06
C ALA A 123 -14.71 8.47 -75.34
N ALA A 124 -14.93 7.21 -74.93
CA ALA A 124 -16.17 6.79 -74.25
C ALA A 124 -16.15 7.01 -72.72
N ALA A 125 -14.97 7.19 -72.12
CA ALA A 125 -14.80 7.32 -70.67
C ALA A 125 -15.09 8.73 -70.12
N ARG A 126 -15.09 9.78 -70.95
CA ARG A 126 -15.19 11.18 -70.49
C ARG A 126 -16.57 11.57 -69.94
N ARG A 127 -17.67 10.95 -70.40
CA ARG A 127 -19.02 11.27 -69.90
C ARG A 127 -19.39 10.54 -68.60
N ALA A 128 -18.89 9.32 -68.38
CA ALA A 128 -19.09 8.60 -67.11
C ALA A 128 -18.10 9.05 -66.00
N ALA A 129 -16.99 9.71 -66.38
CA ALA A 129 -16.00 10.23 -65.45
C ALA A 129 -16.55 11.42 -64.63
N LEU A 130 -17.22 12.41 -65.22
CA LEU A 130 -17.64 13.62 -64.48
C LEU A 130 -18.58 13.35 -63.29
N GLN A 131 -19.54 12.43 -63.42
CA GLN A 131 -20.43 12.05 -62.31
C GLN A 131 -19.70 11.20 -61.25
N ARG A 132 -18.77 10.33 -61.65
CA ARG A 132 -17.93 9.56 -60.71
C ARG A 132 -16.89 10.43 -60.02
N TRP A 133 -16.41 11.49 -60.67
CA TRP A 133 -15.45 12.44 -60.11
C TRP A 133 -16.06 13.32 -59.02
N LEU A 134 -17.32 13.73 -59.14
CA LEU A 134 -18.00 14.49 -58.07
C LEU A 134 -18.30 13.61 -56.83
N VAL A 135 -18.73 12.36 -57.03
CA VAL A 135 -18.93 11.41 -55.92
C VAL A 135 -17.59 10.96 -55.33
N ALA A 136 -16.55 10.79 -56.15
CA ALA A 136 -15.21 10.50 -55.68
C ALA A 136 -14.58 11.69 -54.94
N LEU A 137 -14.81 12.94 -55.35
CA LEU A 137 -14.33 14.12 -54.62
C LEU A 137 -15.04 14.28 -53.27
N ALA A 138 -16.34 13.99 -53.19
CA ALA A 138 -17.06 13.97 -51.92
C ALA A 138 -16.59 12.81 -51.02
N ALA A 139 -16.35 11.62 -51.58
CA ALA A 139 -15.85 10.46 -50.85
C ALA A 139 -14.37 10.62 -50.43
N ILE A 140 -13.55 11.27 -51.25
CA ILE A 140 -12.16 11.63 -50.92
C ILE A 140 -12.16 12.74 -49.87
N GLY A 141 -13.05 13.73 -49.97
CA GLY A 141 -13.23 14.75 -48.94
C GLY A 141 -13.62 14.13 -47.60
N ALA A 142 -14.60 13.23 -47.59
CA ALA A 142 -15.00 12.48 -46.40
C ALA A 142 -13.91 11.55 -45.88
N ALA A 143 -13.15 10.89 -46.76
CA ALA A 143 -12.03 10.04 -46.39
C ALA A 143 -10.83 10.83 -45.87
N VAL A 144 -10.55 12.02 -46.41
CA VAL A 144 -9.51 12.93 -45.92
C VAL A 144 -9.91 13.50 -44.57
N VAL A 145 -11.18 13.85 -44.36
CA VAL A 145 -11.68 14.26 -43.03
C VAL A 145 -11.64 13.08 -42.06
N ALA A 146 -12.03 11.87 -42.47
CA ALA A 146 -11.95 10.67 -41.64
C ALA A 146 -10.51 10.28 -41.33
N LEU A 147 -9.57 10.44 -42.26
CA LEU A 147 -8.13 10.22 -42.06
C LEU A 147 -7.47 11.35 -41.27
N ALA A 148 -7.98 12.58 -41.35
CA ALA A 148 -7.54 13.69 -40.52
C ALA A 148 -8.08 13.53 -39.08
N VAL A 149 -9.31 13.06 -38.90
CA VAL A 149 -9.89 12.72 -37.59
C VAL A 149 -9.23 11.48 -37.01
N ALA A 150 -9.02 10.43 -37.81
CA ALA A 150 -8.28 9.24 -37.40
C ALA A 150 -6.82 9.57 -37.12
N GLY A 151 -6.17 10.37 -37.96
CA GLY A 151 -4.82 10.89 -37.75
C GLY A 151 -4.72 11.79 -36.53
N TRP A 152 -5.72 12.62 -36.25
CA TRP A 152 -5.80 13.39 -35.02
C TRP A 152 -6.03 12.49 -33.80
N PHE A 153 -6.81 11.42 -33.92
CA PHE A 153 -6.97 10.41 -32.88
C PHE A 153 -5.73 9.54 -32.67
N TRP A 154 -4.94 9.28 -33.71
CA TRP A 154 -3.78 8.40 -33.70
C TRP A 154 -2.51 9.16 -33.32
N PHE A 155 -2.26 10.32 -33.94
CA PHE A 155 -1.13 11.20 -33.63
C PHE A 155 -1.41 12.18 -32.48
N GLY A 156 -2.67 12.53 -32.20
CA GLY A 156 -3.03 13.30 -31.00
C GLY A 156 -3.03 12.48 -29.72
N ARG A 157 -3.14 11.13 -29.80
CA ARG A 157 -2.95 10.22 -28.66
C ARG A 157 -1.53 9.69 -28.51
N SER A 158 -0.67 9.84 -29.51
CA SER A 158 0.70 9.31 -29.51
C SER A 158 1.74 10.41 -29.71
N ARG A 159 1.62 11.51 -28.96
CA ARG A 159 2.84 12.17 -28.49
C ARG A 159 3.46 11.20 -27.49
N PRO A 160 4.74 10.81 -27.62
CA PRO A 160 5.46 10.27 -26.47
C PRO A 160 5.33 11.34 -25.40
N THR A 161 4.60 11.04 -24.33
CA THR A 161 4.72 11.82 -23.11
C THR A 161 6.22 11.86 -22.83
N PRO A 162 6.86 13.03 -22.65
CA PRO A 162 8.19 13.06 -22.09
C PRO A 162 8.18 12.12 -20.88
N PRO A 163 9.20 11.26 -20.67
CA PRO A 163 9.23 10.44 -19.46
C PRO A 163 9.01 11.41 -18.30
N GLU A 164 7.85 11.26 -17.65
CA GLU A 164 7.44 12.13 -16.57
C GLU A 164 8.57 12.05 -15.57
N ALA A 165 9.18 13.19 -15.23
CA ALA A 165 10.28 13.20 -14.28
C ALA A 165 9.81 12.41 -13.05
N PRO A 166 10.59 11.43 -12.57
CA PRO A 166 10.13 10.56 -11.50
C PRO A 166 9.70 11.43 -10.32
N LEU A 167 8.43 11.29 -9.92
CA LEU A 167 7.88 11.99 -8.78
C LEU A 167 8.84 11.79 -7.60
N THR A 168 9.21 12.88 -6.96
CA THR A 168 10.14 12.88 -5.84
C THR A 168 9.43 13.43 -4.63
N ALA A 169 9.42 12.67 -3.54
CA ALA A 169 8.99 13.15 -2.25
C ALA A 169 10.18 13.81 -1.54
N VAL A 170 9.98 15.03 -1.07
CA VAL A 170 10.97 15.77 -0.28
C VAL A 170 10.36 16.16 1.06
N PRO A 171 11.14 16.18 2.16
CA PRO A 171 10.67 16.72 3.42
C PRO A 171 10.21 18.16 3.24
N LEU A 172 8.96 18.43 3.61
CA LEU A 172 8.40 19.78 3.75
C LEU A 172 8.77 20.37 5.12
N THR A 173 8.83 19.52 6.13
CA THR A 173 9.19 19.82 7.52
C THR A 173 10.18 18.78 8.03
N SER A 174 10.82 19.08 9.16
CA SER A 174 11.74 18.18 9.86
C SER A 174 11.85 18.54 11.35
N TYR A 175 10.72 18.93 11.97
CA TYR A 175 10.75 19.37 13.36
C TYR A 175 10.76 18.16 14.31
N PRO A 176 11.30 18.30 15.54
CA PRO A 176 11.19 17.25 16.55
C PRO A 176 9.73 16.92 16.86
N GLY A 177 9.45 15.65 17.14
CA GLY A 177 8.12 15.16 17.48
C GLY A 177 7.33 14.63 16.28
N SER A 178 6.01 14.77 16.33
CA SER A 178 5.06 14.17 15.39
C SER A 178 4.20 15.24 14.72
N GLU A 179 4.26 15.25 13.40
CA GLU A 179 3.47 16.10 12.51
C GLU A 179 2.48 15.25 11.71
N ASP A 180 1.22 15.66 11.65
CA ASP A 180 0.16 14.86 11.03
C ASP A 180 -0.89 15.71 10.31
N SER A 181 -1.69 15.04 9.48
CA SER A 181 -2.92 15.56 8.85
C SER A 181 -2.73 16.89 8.11
N PRO A 182 -1.84 16.96 7.10
CA PRO A 182 -1.67 18.18 6.32
C PRO A 182 -2.95 18.55 5.55
N SER A 183 -3.20 19.84 5.36
CA SER A 183 -4.25 20.39 4.51
C SER A 183 -3.74 21.63 3.77
N PHE A 184 -3.82 21.63 2.45
CA PHE A 184 -3.41 22.76 1.64
C PHE A 184 -4.36 23.96 1.74
N SER A 185 -3.79 25.16 1.70
CA SER A 185 -4.52 26.38 1.36
C SER A 185 -5.11 26.28 -0.06
N PRO A 186 -6.19 27.03 -0.38
CA PRO A 186 -6.82 26.98 -1.71
C PRO A 186 -5.87 27.31 -2.86
N ASP A 187 -4.88 28.17 -2.62
CA ASP A 187 -3.86 28.52 -3.61
C ASP A 187 -2.69 27.52 -3.67
N GLY A 188 -2.65 26.53 -2.78
CA GLY A 188 -1.63 25.50 -2.70
C GLY A 188 -0.25 25.99 -2.22
N THR A 189 -0.16 27.20 -1.66
CA THR A 189 1.11 27.80 -1.22
C THR A 189 1.43 27.55 0.26
N GLN A 190 0.43 27.16 1.04
CA GLN A 190 0.54 26.91 2.48
C GLN A 190 -0.06 25.57 2.85
N VAL A 191 0.38 25.04 3.98
CA VAL A 191 -0.13 23.80 4.57
C VAL A 191 -0.50 24.07 6.03
N ALA A 192 -1.75 23.78 6.40
CA ALA A 192 -2.15 23.64 7.79
C ALA A 192 -1.90 22.20 8.25
N PHE A 193 -1.45 21.99 9.48
CA PHE A 193 -1.11 20.68 10.02
C PHE A 193 -1.16 20.68 11.55
N SER A 194 -1.23 19.50 12.16
CA SER A 194 -1.13 19.36 13.62
C SER A 194 0.27 18.90 14.02
N TRP A 195 0.82 19.48 15.07
CA TRP A 195 2.16 19.14 15.58
C TRP A 195 2.20 19.18 17.11
N ASN A 196 2.86 18.20 17.73
CA ASN A 196 2.98 18.09 19.19
C ASN A 196 4.08 18.95 19.84
N GLY A 197 4.76 19.75 19.04
CA GLY A 197 5.82 20.66 19.48
C GLY A 197 7.14 19.96 19.82
N GLU A 198 8.19 20.76 20.03
CA GLU A 198 9.54 20.26 20.35
C GLU A 198 9.61 19.51 21.69
N GLU A 199 8.73 19.85 22.64
CA GLU A 199 8.61 19.16 23.93
C GLU A 199 7.72 17.91 23.87
N GLU A 200 7.13 17.62 22.71
CA GLU A 200 6.25 16.48 22.47
C GLU A 200 5.07 16.35 23.47
N ASN A 201 4.56 17.49 23.96
CA ASN A 201 3.65 17.53 25.10
C ASN A 201 2.18 17.71 24.72
N ASN A 202 1.86 18.38 23.61
CA ASN A 202 0.50 18.68 23.18
C ASN A 202 0.43 18.99 21.69
N PHE A 203 -0.57 18.44 20.99
CA PHE A 203 -0.83 18.80 19.59
C PHE A 203 -1.64 20.09 19.49
N ASP A 204 -1.09 21.05 18.73
CA ASP A 204 -1.75 22.29 18.31
C ASP A 204 -1.80 22.38 16.79
N ILE A 205 -2.51 23.37 16.25
CA ILE A 205 -2.64 23.63 14.82
C ILE A 205 -1.62 24.67 14.37
N TYR A 206 -0.91 24.37 13.29
CA TYR A 206 0.11 25.20 12.68
C TYR A 206 -0.21 25.45 11.20
N VAL A 207 0.32 26.54 10.67
CA VAL A 207 0.32 26.87 9.24
C VAL A 207 1.74 27.16 8.80
N LYS A 208 2.16 26.55 7.70
CA LYS A 208 3.47 26.76 7.10
C LYS A 208 3.34 27.23 5.67
N VAL A 209 4.01 28.32 5.32
CA VAL A 209 4.22 28.72 3.92
C VAL A 209 5.34 27.84 3.35
N ILE A 210 5.08 27.19 2.21
CA ILE A 210 6.04 26.27 1.57
C ILE A 210 7.31 27.03 1.19
N GLY A 211 8.47 26.50 1.60
CA GLY A 211 9.78 27.13 1.38
C GLY A 211 10.15 28.19 2.42
N SER A 212 9.40 28.33 3.51
CA SER A 212 9.70 29.25 4.61
C SER A 212 9.77 28.55 5.97
N GLU A 213 10.53 29.14 6.89
CA GLU A 213 10.68 28.73 8.29
C GLU A 213 10.67 29.98 9.19
N PRO A 214 10.21 29.92 10.47
CA PRO A 214 9.48 28.82 11.13
C PRO A 214 7.98 28.80 10.75
N PRO A 215 7.19 27.77 11.13
CA PRO A 215 5.75 27.76 10.90
C PRO A 215 5.02 28.72 11.86
N LEU A 216 3.85 29.21 11.47
CA LEU A 216 2.95 29.98 12.33
C LEU A 216 2.12 29.04 13.19
N ARG A 217 2.27 29.12 14.52
CA ARG A 217 1.37 28.45 15.47
C ARG A 217 0.04 29.20 15.55
N LEU A 218 -1.07 28.54 15.20
CA LEU A 218 -2.40 29.15 15.23
C LEU A 218 -3.09 29.04 16.59
N THR A 219 -2.80 27.97 17.34
CA THR A 219 -3.48 27.65 18.60
C THR A 219 -2.47 27.32 19.72
N THR A 220 -2.90 27.54 20.96
CA THR A 220 -2.09 27.28 22.17
C THR A 220 -2.95 26.65 23.27
N ASN A 221 -3.93 25.83 22.90
CA ASN A 221 -4.88 25.28 23.84
C ASN A 221 -4.24 24.09 24.57
N PRO A 222 -4.42 23.92 25.90
CA PRO A 222 -3.88 22.76 26.60
C PRO A 222 -4.54 21.43 26.20
N ALA A 223 -5.69 21.47 25.52
CA ALA A 223 -6.31 20.29 24.95
C ALA A 223 -5.67 19.92 23.61
N ARG A 224 -5.60 18.61 23.33
CA ARG A 224 -5.11 18.07 22.06
C ARG A 224 -6.00 18.54 20.90
N GLU A 225 -5.37 19.06 19.85
CA GLU A 225 -6.01 19.51 18.62
C GLU A 225 -5.46 18.80 17.37
N PHE A 226 -6.32 18.45 16.42
CA PHE A 226 -5.97 17.57 15.30
C PHE A 226 -6.95 17.69 14.13
N SER A 227 -6.66 16.99 13.02
CA SER A 227 -7.47 17.00 11.77
C SER A 227 -7.75 18.40 11.21
N PRO A 228 -6.75 19.28 11.01
CA PRO A 228 -7.00 20.57 10.38
C PRO A 228 -7.44 20.39 8.92
N ALA A 229 -8.46 21.14 8.51
CA ALA A 229 -8.93 21.22 7.14
C ALA A 229 -9.14 22.69 6.75
N TRP A 230 -8.46 23.11 5.69
CA TRP A 230 -8.58 24.46 5.15
C TRP A 230 -9.84 24.60 4.30
N SER A 231 -10.62 25.65 4.53
CA SER A 231 -11.81 25.93 3.74
C SER A 231 -11.44 26.28 2.29
N PRO A 232 -12.20 25.81 1.28
CA PRO A 232 -11.96 26.14 -0.13
C PRO A 232 -11.95 27.64 -0.43
N ASP A 233 -12.68 28.46 0.33
CA ASP A 233 -12.68 29.92 0.20
C ASP A 233 -11.50 30.61 0.92
N GLY A 234 -10.68 29.85 1.65
CA GLY A 234 -9.48 30.30 2.34
C GLY A 234 -9.72 31.05 3.65
N ARG A 235 -10.98 31.21 4.09
CA ARG A 235 -11.33 32.01 5.28
C ARG A 235 -11.07 31.31 6.60
N TRP A 236 -11.15 29.98 6.63
CA TRP A 236 -11.15 29.20 7.86
C TRP A 236 -10.22 27.99 7.78
N VAL A 237 -9.62 27.66 8.91
CA VAL A 237 -9.12 26.32 9.21
C VAL A 237 -10.08 25.71 10.22
N ALA A 238 -10.73 24.62 9.86
CA ALA A 238 -11.52 23.80 10.77
C ALA A 238 -10.63 22.72 11.39
N PHE A 239 -10.82 22.41 12.66
CA PHE A 239 -10.06 21.36 13.33
C PHE A 239 -10.86 20.78 14.50
N ASP A 240 -10.35 19.68 15.02
CA ASP A 240 -10.92 18.99 16.17
C ASP A 240 -10.15 19.28 17.45
N ARG A 241 -10.87 19.45 18.56
CA ARG A 241 -10.31 19.66 19.89
C ARG A 241 -10.90 18.67 20.89
N VAL A 242 -10.07 17.93 21.62
CA VAL A 242 -10.54 17.06 22.70
C VAL A 242 -11.12 17.90 23.83
N VAL A 243 -12.40 17.70 24.15
CA VAL A 243 -13.07 18.42 25.26
C VAL A 243 -13.02 17.60 26.54
N SER A 244 -13.14 16.27 26.44
CA SER A 244 -12.99 15.39 27.59
C SER A 244 -12.40 14.03 27.20
N PRO A 245 -11.74 13.33 28.15
CA PRO A 245 -11.17 11.99 27.90
C PRO A 245 -12.18 10.93 27.45
N GLY A 246 -13.48 11.16 27.67
CA GLY A 246 -14.57 10.26 27.27
C GLY A 246 -14.97 10.32 25.79
N GLY A 247 -14.07 10.78 24.92
CA GLY A 247 -14.30 10.87 23.47
C GLY A 247 -15.17 12.05 23.03
N LYS A 248 -15.38 13.07 23.88
CA LYS A 248 -16.09 14.28 23.48
C LYS A 248 -15.12 15.23 22.79
N VAL A 249 -15.46 15.68 21.59
CA VAL A 249 -14.60 16.50 20.74
C VAL A 249 -15.39 17.69 20.19
N ALA A 250 -14.79 18.88 20.17
CA ALA A 250 -15.35 20.09 19.56
C ALA A 250 -14.82 20.25 18.13
N VAL A 251 -15.68 20.67 17.21
CA VAL A 251 -15.26 21.16 15.89
C VAL A 251 -15.11 22.68 15.99
N VAL A 252 -13.90 23.17 15.77
CA VAL A 252 -13.51 24.57 15.98
C VAL A 252 -13.07 25.18 14.65
N LEU A 253 -13.38 26.46 14.44
CA LEU A 253 -12.96 27.25 13.30
C LEU A 253 -12.04 28.38 13.77
N ILE A 254 -10.93 28.58 13.08
CA ILE A 254 -10.02 29.72 13.28
C ILE A 254 -9.60 30.31 11.93
N SER A 255 -9.27 31.60 11.90
CA SER A 255 -8.67 32.20 10.70
C SER A 255 -7.26 31.64 10.47
N PRO A 256 -6.80 31.43 9.22
CA PRO A 256 -5.46 30.89 8.95
C PRO A 256 -4.29 31.83 9.34
N ILE A 257 -4.59 33.04 9.81
CA ILE A 257 -3.62 33.99 10.36
C ILE A 257 -3.73 34.12 11.89
N GLY A 258 -4.53 33.25 12.52
CA GLY A 258 -4.84 33.30 13.95
C GLY A 258 -6.00 34.22 14.29
N GLY A 259 -6.29 34.40 15.59
CA GLY A 259 -7.37 35.26 16.08
C GLY A 259 -8.44 34.49 16.87
N PRO A 260 -9.65 35.04 17.03
CA PRO A 260 -10.68 34.42 17.85
C PRO A 260 -11.17 33.11 17.24
N GLU A 261 -11.34 32.11 18.09
CA GLU A 261 -11.86 30.80 17.74
C GLU A 261 -13.39 30.77 17.80
N ARG A 262 -14.00 29.96 16.92
CA ARG A 262 -15.45 29.71 16.92
C ARG A 262 -15.72 28.21 16.96
N THR A 263 -16.31 27.73 18.05
CA THR A 263 -16.84 26.37 18.13
C THR A 263 -18.10 26.24 17.29
N LEU A 264 -18.09 25.34 16.30
CA LEU A 264 -19.23 25.05 15.44
C LEU A 264 -20.19 24.06 16.10
N THR A 265 -19.65 22.98 16.69
CA THR A 265 -20.43 21.94 17.36
C THR A 265 -19.54 21.10 18.29
N GLU A 266 -20.17 20.37 19.20
CA GLU A 266 -19.53 19.32 20.00
C GLU A 266 -20.18 17.99 19.68
N ARG A 267 -19.38 16.94 19.62
CA ARG A 267 -19.87 15.59 19.33
C ARG A 267 -18.99 14.52 19.97
N TYR A 268 -19.45 13.27 19.91
CA TYR A 268 -18.66 12.13 20.34
C TYR A 268 -17.88 11.55 19.17
N CYS A 269 -16.61 11.25 19.40
CA CYS A 269 -15.71 10.60 18.47
C CYS A 269 -14.74 9.71 19.26
N ASP A 270 -14.69 8.42 18.94
CA ASP A 270 -13.78 7.48 19.61
C ASP A 270 -12.38 7.56 18.99
N LEU A 271 -11.49 8.30 19.67
CA LEU A 271 -10.14 8.63 19.19
C LEU A 271 -9.13 7.50 19.38
N LEU A 272 -9.47 6.42 20.09
CA LEU A 272 -8.53 5.33 20.38
C LEU A 272 -8.42 4.33 19.22
N GLU A 273 -9.42 4.29 18.34
CA GLU A 273 -9.59 3.21 17.36
C GLU A 273 -9.88 3.69 15.92
N LEU A 274 -10.17 4.97 15.72
CA LEU A 274 -10.43 5.53 14.39
C LEU A 274 -9.22 6.30 13.88
N ASP A 275 -8.84 6.03 12.62
CA ASP A 275 -7.82 6.81 11.91
C ASP A 275 -8.50 8.03 11.26
N GLY A 276 -7.95 9.23 11.46
CA GLY A 276 -8.45 10.48 10.86
C GLY A 276 -7.99 10.70 9.41
N PRO A 277 -8.24 11.89 8.81
CA PRO A 277 -8.88 13.06 9.40
C PRO A 277 -10.40 12.90 9.54
N PHE A 278 -11.03 13.56 10.52
CA PHE A 278 -12.45 13.30 10.86
C PHE A 278 -13.45 14.30 10.26
N LEU A 279 -12.97 15.29 9.51
CA LEU A 279 -13.80 16.33 8.93
C LEU A 279 -13.29 16.76 7.55
N ALA A 280 -14.21 17.21 6.69
CA ALA A 280 -13.90 17.75 5.37
C ALA A 280 -14.90 18.82 4.93
N TRP A 281 -14.39 19.86 4.28
CA TRP A 281 -15.20 20.94 3.71
C TRP A 281 -15.91 20.53 2.44
N SER A 282 -17.17 20.91 2.31
CA SER A 282 -17.85 20.94 1.02
C SER A 282 -17.14 21.92 0.07
N PRO A 283 -17.15 21.69 -1.26
CA PRO A 283 -16.45 22.57 -2.21
C PRO A 283 -16.92 24.03 -2.18
N ASP A 284 -18.15 24.29 -1.76
CA ASP A 284 -18.74 25.63 -1.63
C ASP A 284 -18.41 26.33 -0.30
N SER A 285 -17.65 25.69 0.60
CA SER A 285 -17.28 26.21 1.93
C SER A 285 -18.45 26.48 2.88
N ARG A 286 -19.66 25.98 2.58
CA ARG A 286 -20.85 26.20 3.41
C ARG A 286 -21.09 25.11 4.44
N TRP A 287 -20.56 23.91 4.19
CA TRP A 287 -20.79 22.73 5.01
C TRP A 287 -19.50 22.03 5.38
N LEU A 288 -19.51 21.39 6.55
CA LEU A 288 -18.50 20.42 6.98
C LEU A 288 -19.15 19.05 7.09
N ALA A 289 -18.60 18.05 6.38
CA ALA A 289 -18.86 16.65 6.69
C ALA A 289 -17.99 16.26 7.88
N VAL A 290 -18.58 15.67 8.91
CA VAL A 290 -17.94 15.34 10.18
C VAL A 290 -18.34 13.93 10.60
N ALA A 291 -17.36 13.13 11.01
CA ALA A 291 -17.61 11.84 11.66
C ALA A 291 -18.06 12.05 13.12
N SER A 292 -19.17 11.42 13.49
CA SER A 292 -19.74 11.49 14.84
C SER A 292 -20.39 10.17 15.22
N SER A 293 -20.13 9.70 16.44
CA SER A 293 -20.88 8.62 17.06
C SER A 293 -22.08 9.18 17.82
N GLU A 294 -23.23 8.53 17.72
CA GLU A 294 -24.37 8.75 18.62
C GLU A 294 -24.39 7.65 19.70
N PRO A 295 -24.92 7.92 20.91
CA PRO A 295 -25.01 6.90 21.96
C PRO A 295 -25.73 5.64 21.48
N HIS A 296 -25.12 4.47 21.65
CA HIS A 296 -25.63 3.16 21.23
C HIS A 296 -25.73 2.94 19.71
N GLU A 297 -25.17 3.83 18.90
CA GLU A 297 -25.01 3.66 17.45
C GLU A 297 -23.52 3.64 17.07
N GLY A 298 -23.22 3.04 15.91
CA GLY A 298 -21.90 3.20 15.29
C GLY A 298 -21.66 4.63 14.79
N ASN A 299 -20.40 4.95 14.50
CA ASN A 299 -19.98 6.21 13.91
C ASN A 299 -20.65 6.44 12.55
N ALA A 300 -21.14 7.64 12.29
CA ALA A 300 -21.77 8.01 11.03
C ALA A 300 -21.30 9.40 10.57
N LEU A 301 -21.56 9.73 9.31
CA LEU A 301 -21.21 11.04 8.76
C LEU A 301 -22.39 12.00 8.84
N PHE A 302 -22.10 13.23 9.26
CA PHE A 302 -23.06 14.32 9.38
C PHE A 302 -22.54 15.57 8.69
N LEU A 303 -23.44 16.33 8.07
CA LEU A 303 -23.18 17.70 7.61
C LEU A 303 -23.51 18.69 8.71
N TYR A 304 -22.65 19.68 8.87
CA TYR A 304 -22.86 20.86 9.70
C TYR A 304 -22.75 22.12 8.86
N SER A 305 -23.80 22.94 8.86
CA SER A 305 -23.78 24.25 8.20
C SER A 305 -22.89 25.20 8.99
N VAL A 306 -21.90 25.78 8.33
CA VAL A 306 -20.92 26.69 8.97
C VAL A 306 -21.58 28.01 9.36
N GLU A 307 -22.64 28.42 8.66
CA GLU A 307 -23.37 29.64 8.93
C GLU A 307 -24.42 29.43 10.03
N THR A 308 -25.28 28.43 9.86
CA THR A 308 -26.49 28.25 10.69
C THR A 308 -26.33 27.24 11.83
N GLY A 309 -25.30 26.38 11.79
CA GLY A 309 -25.16 25.25 12.71
C GLY A 309 -26.12 24.09 12.44
N GLU A 310 -26.89 24.13 11.34
CA GLU A 310 -27.80 23.03 10.94
C GLU A 310 -27.02 21.71 10.85
N LYS A 311 -27.51 20.67 11.54
CA LYS A 311 -26.97 19.31 11.49
C LYS A 311 -27.86 18.42 10.61
N ARG A 312 -27.25 17.67 9.69
CA ARG A 312 -27.94 16.69 8.82
C ARG A 312 -27.16 15.39 8.75
N ARG A 313 -27.81 14.24 8.95
CA ARG A 313 -27.18 12.93 8.77
C ARG A 313 -26.98 12.60 7.29
N LEU A 314 -25.82 12.06 6.92
CA LEU A 314 -25.49 11.61 5.56
C LEU A 314 -25.47 10.09 5.42
N THR A 315 -24.98 9.38 6.43
CA THR A 315 -24.84 7.92 6.36
C THR A 315 -25.48 7.22 7.55
N SER A 316 -25.84 5.95 7.32
CA SER A 316 -26.42 5.05 8.30
C SER A 316 -25.77 3.68 8.15
N PRO A 317 -24.56 3.46 8.68
CA PRO A 317 -23.85 2.20 8.49
C PRO A 317 -24.61 1.04 9.13
N PRO A 318 -24.64 -0.14 8.48
CA PRO A 318 -25.33 -1.30 9.00
C PRO A 318 -24.67 -1.79 10.29
N MET A 319 -25.49 -2.03 11.33
CA MET A 319 -25.01 -2.53 12.63
C MET A 319 -24.81 -4.04 12.57
N THR A 320 -23.56 -4.50 12.47
CA THR A 320 -23.23 -5.92 12.39
C THR A 320 -22.77 -6.53 13.71
N ILE A 321 -22.44 -5.71 14.71
CA ILE A 321 -21.95 -6.15 16.03
C ILE A 321 -22.65 -5.31 17.11
N PRO A 322 -23.17 -5.91 18.21
CA PRO A 322 -23.72 -5.16 19.33
C PRO A 322 -22.70 -4.14 19.84
N VAL A 323 -23.06 -2.86 19.81
CA VAL A 323 -22.17 -1.72 20.06
C VAL A 323 -21.78 -1.68 21.54
N THR A 324 -20.74 -2.41 21.93
CA THR A 324 -20.00 -2.14 23.17
C THR A 324 -18.84 -1.17 22.91
N THR A 325 -18.60 -0.78 21.65
CA THR A 325 -17.52 0.10 21.21
C THR A 325 -18.03 1.04 20.10
N ASN A 326 -17.98 2.36 20.31
CA ASN A 326 -18.51 3.38 19.39
C ASN A 326 -17.59 3.66 18.17
N CYS A 327 -16.51 2.89 17.99
CA CYS A 327 -15.49 3.10 16.97
C CYS A 327 -15.75 2.41 15.62
N LEU A 328 -16.83 1.63 15.48
CA LEU A 328 -17.23 1.01 14.21
C LEU A 328 -18.11 1.96 13.40
N GLY A 329 -18.07 1.89 12.07
CA GLY A 329 -18.90 2.72 11.19
C GLY A 329 -18.09 3.62 10.25
N ASP A 330 -18.66 4.78 9.88
CA ASP A 330 -18.17 5.64 8.81
C ASP A 330 -17.31 6.79 9.33
N SER A 331 -16.17 7.06 8.68
CA SER A 331 -15.19 8.10 9.03
C SER A 331 -14.40 8.57 7.81
N CYS A 332 -13.43 9.48 7.99
CA CYS A 332 -12.57 9.98 6.91
C CYS A 332 -13.32 10.55 5.70
N PRO A 333 -14.27 11.50 5.88
CA PRO A 333 -15.00 12.06 4.75
C PRO A 333 -14.08 12.87 3.81
N ALA A 334 -14.31 12.80 2.50
CA ALA A 334 -13.63 13.64 1.51
C ALA A 334 -14.54 13.89 0.31
N PHE A 335 -14.86 15.17 0.04
CA PHE A 335 -15.65 15.55 -1.13
C PHE A 335 -14.83 15.48 -2.41
N SER A 336 -15.44 14.93 -3.45
CA SER A 336 -14.97 15.10 -4.83
C SER A 336 -14.89 16.59 -5.19
N PRO A 337 -14.01 16.98 -6.14
CA PRO A 337 -13.84 18.37 -6.53
C PRO A 337 -15.13 19.07 -6.99
N ASP A 338 -16.05 18.32 -7.62
CA ASP A 338 -17.35 18.83 -8.08
C ASP A 338 -18.45 18.79 -7.00
N GLY A 339 -18.18 18.18 -5.84
CA GLY A 339 -19.09 18.07 -4.70
C GLY A 339 -20.21 17.04 -4.88
N ARG A 340 -20.21 16.24 -5.95
CA ARG A 340 -21.29 15.29 -6.25
C ARG A 340 -21.07 13.90 -5.71
N THR A 341 -19.86 13.59 -5.27
CA THR A 341 -19.53 12.32 -4.62
C THR A 341 -18.75 12.58 -3.34
N LEU A 342 -19.10 11.86 -2.28
CA LEU A 342 -18.37 11.83 -1.02
C LEU A 342 -17.64 10.48 -0.90
N ALA A 343 -16.32 10.51 -0.80
CA ALA A 343 -15.52 9.36 -0.41
C ALA A 343 -15.42 9.29 1.12
N PHE A 344 -15.43 8.09 1.68
CA PHE A 344 -15.24 7.88 3.11
C PHE A 344 -14.81 6.44 3.40
N PHE A 345 -14.31 6.18 4.60
CA PHE A 345 -13.97 4.83 5.04
C PHE A 345 -15.02 4.28 6.00
N ARG A 346 -15.37 3.01 5.83
CA ARG A 346 -16.25 2.27 6.74
C ARG A 346 -15.45 1.17 7.44
N LYS A 347 -15.33 1.28 8.76
CA LYS A 347 -14.71 0.27 9.63
C LYS A 347 -15.75 -0.78 10.01
N ALA A 348 -15.64 -1.96 9.41
CA ALA A 348 -16.55 -3.10 9.67
C ALA A 348 -16.07 -3.99 10.83
N SER A 349 -14.78 -3.94 11.15
CA SER A 349 -14.16 -4.64 12.28
C SER A 349 -12.92 -3.86 12.78
N PHE A 350 -12.31 -4.27 13.88
CA PHE A 350 -11.09 -3.64 14.41
C PHE A 350 -9.91 -3.60 13.44
N VAL A 351 -9.88 -4.51 12.46
CA VAL A 351 -8.74 -4.67 11.54
C VAL A 351 -9.09 -4.42 10.07
N ASN A 352 -10.34 -4.07 9.78
CA ASN A 352 -10.82 -3.88 8.42
C ASN A 352 -11.58 -2.57 8.26
N SER A 353 -11.09 -1.74 7.35
CA SER A 353 -11.68 -0.48 6.95
C SER A 353 -11.58 -0.34 5.42
N ASP A 354 -12.71 -0.19 4.76
CA ASP A 354 -12.79 -0.07 3.30
C ASP A 354 -13.31 1.28 2.84
N LEU A 355 -12.89 1.67 1.63
CA LEU A 355 -13.29 2.90 0.97
C LEU A 355 -14.65 2.73 0.32
N TYR A 356 -15.54 3.70 0.56
CA TYR A 356 -16.88 3.80 -0.01
C TYR A 356 -17.07 5.14 -0.71
N LEU A 357 -17.94 5.14 -1.72
CA LEU A 357 -18.40 6.33 -2.43
C LEU A 357 -19.90 6.50 -2.22
N LEU A 358 -20.31 7.73 -1.89
CA LEU A 358 -21.72 8.12 -1.76
C LEU A 358 -22.02 9.23 -2.78
N ASP A 359 -22.97 8.97 -3.67
CA ASP A 359 -23.45 9.97 -4.61
C ASP A 359 -24.39 10.97 -3.92
N LEU A 360 -24.19 12.25 -4.23
CA LEU A 360 -24.86 13.39 -3.63
C LEU A 360 -25.57 14.24 -4.69
N SER A 361 -26.73 14.76 -4.34
CA SER A 361 -27.40 15.82 -5.10
C SER A 361 -26.64 17.15 -4.96
N PRO A 362 -26.94 18.17 -5.78
CA PRO A 362 -26.38 19.52 -5.62
C PRO A 362 -26.61 20.13 -4.21
N GLU A 363 -27.65 19.70 -3.50
CA GLU A 363 -27.98 20.10 -2.13
C GLU A 363 -27.31 19.21 -1.06
N LEU A 364 -26.32 18.41 -1.46
CA LEU A 364 -25.57 17.47 -0.63
C LEU A 364 -26.46 16.42 0.05
N LYS A 365 -27.50 15.95 -0.64
CA LYS A 365 -28.35 14.86 -0.16
C LYS A 365 -27.93 13.53 -0.78
N PRO A 366 -27.87 12.42 0.00
CA PRO A 366 -27.66 11.07 -0.53
C PRO A 366 -28.64 10.75 -1.67
N VAL A 367 -28.12 10.33 -2.81
CA VAL A 367 -28.95 9.91 -3.97
C VAL A 367 -29.22 8.40 -3.92
N ALA A 368 -28.26 7.63 -3.40
CA ALA A 368 -28.33 6.17 -3.29
C ALA A 368 -27.52 5.69 -2.08
N GLU A 369 -27.59 4.38 -1.81
CA GLU A 369 -26.75 3.74 -0.80
C GLU A 369 -25.25 3.81 -1.17
N PRO A 370 -24.34 3.93 -0.19
CA PRO A 370 -22.91 3.98 -0.46
C PRO A 370 -22.39 2.72 -1.16
N LYS A 371 -21.59 2.92 -2.21
CA LYS A 371 -20.92 1.87 -2.98
C LYS A 371 -19.53 1.60 -2.44
N ARG A 372 -19.26 0.35 -2.05
CA ARG A 372 -17.90 -0.11 -1.67
C ARG A 372 -16.96 -0.09 -2.89
N LEU A 373 -15.78 0.51 -2.72
CA LEU A 373 -14.76 0.65 -3.76
C LEU A 373 -13.57 -0.30 -3.56
N THR A 374 -13.13 -0.50 -2.32
CA THR A 374 -12.03 -1.43 -2.00
C THR A 374 -12.54 -2.71 -1.33
N PHE A 375 -11.81 -3.80 -1.55
CA PHE A 375 -12.13 -5.13 -1.02
C PHE A 375 -10.87 -5.81 -0.44
N GLY A 376 -9.88 -5.01 -0.04
CA GLY A 376 -8.55 -5.48 0.32
C GLY A 376 -8.46 -6.09 1.71
N ASN A 377 -9.48 -5.90 2.55
CA ASN A 377 -9.44 -6.22 3.98
C ASN A 377 -8.23 -5.58 4.69
N TRP A 378 -7.93 -4.33 4.33
CA TRP A 378 -6.84 -3.56 4.92
C TRP A 378 -7.37 -2.66 6.03
N ARG A 379 -6.49 -2.16 6.90
CA ARG A 379 -6.78 -0.98 7.72
C ARG A 379 -6.39 0.25 6.91
N ALA A 380 -7.35 0.76 6.13
CA ALA A 380 -7.18 1.91 5.26
C ALA A 380 -7.98 3.13 5.76
N ALA A 381 -7.46 4.31 5.45
CA ALA A 381 -7.95 5.59 5.95
C ALA A 381 -7.56 6.77 5.03
N SER A 382 -8.09 7.95 5.35
CA SER A 382 -7.66 9.25 4.82
C SER A 382 -7.69 9.36 3.28
N PRO A 383 -8.87 9.33 2.64
CA PRO A 383 -8.99 9.47 1.20
C PRO A 383 -8.80 10.92 0.77
N ALA A 384 -8.08 11.13 -0.33
CA ALA A 384 -7.88 12.42 -0.98
C ALA A 384 -8.15 12.29 -2.48
N TRP A 385 -9.04 13.14 -3.00
CA TRP A 385 -9.38 13.13 -4.41
C TRP A 385 -8.28 13.78 -5.25
N SER A 386 -7.98 13.15 -6.39
CA SER A 386 -7.33 13.84 -7.50
C SER A 386 -8.19 15.01 -7.97
N VAL A 387 -7.54 16.02 -8.55
CA VAL A 387 -8.20 17.29 -8.91
C VAL A 387 -9.20 17.14 -10.05
N ASP A 388 -9.00 16.16 -10.93
CA ASP A 388 -9.96 15.80 -11.97
C ASP A 388 -11.12 14.90 -11.46
N GLY A 389 -11.06 14.46 -10.20
CA GLY A 389 -12.03 13.54 -9.60
C GLY A 389 -11.97 12.11 -10.14
N SER A 390 -10.96 11.75 -10.93
CA SER A 390 -10.89 10.43 -11.59
C SER A 390 -10.31 9.33 -10.69
N SER A 391 -9.53 9.71 -9.68
CA SER A 391 -8.85 8.79 -8.77
C SER A 391 -8.78 9.31 -7.32
N LEU A 392 -8.52 8.39 -6.40
CA LEU A 392 -8.37 8.62 -4.97
C LEU A 392 -7.00 8.13 -4.51
N ILE A 393 -6.33 8.95 -3.71
CA ILE A 393 -5.15 8.57 -2.93
C ILE A 393 -5.59 8.31 -1.50
N PHE A 394 -5.09 7.26 -0.87
CA PHE A 394 -5.43 6.93 0.51
C PHE A 394 -4.27 6.21 1.18
N SER A 395 -4.25 6.21 2.51
CA SER A 395 -3.30 5.42 3.28
C SER A 395 -3.87 4.05 3.64
N ALA A 396 -3.03 3.01 3.58
CA ALA A 396 -3.38 1.70 4.10
C ALA A 396 -2.21 1.08 4.86
N LEU A 397 -2.51 0.57 6.07
CA LEU A 397 -1.57 -0.16 6.89
C LEU A 397 -1.37 -1.58 6.33
N SER A 398 -0.13 -1.95 6.05
CA SER A 398 0.25 -3.30 5.65
C SER A 398 1.49 -3.71 6.43
N GLY A 399 1.41 -4.82 7.17
CA GLY A 399 2.58 -5.36 7.89
C GLY A 399 3.22 -4.43 8.92
N GLY A 400 2.50 -3.47 9.50
CA GLY A 400 2.99 -2.60 10.59
C GLY A 400 3.35 -1.16 10.19
N ASP A 401 3.47 -0.87 8.90
CA ASP A 401 3.69 0.48 8.36
C ASP A 401 2.57 0.90 7.40
N SER A 402 2.28 2.20 7.37
CA SER A 402 1.33 2.79 6.43
C SER A 402 1.99 2.97 5.06
N SER A 403 1.22 2.93 4.00
CA SER A 403 1.68 3.39 2.69
C SER A 403 0.55 4.05 1.92
N LEU A 404 0.91 4.91 0.98
CA LEU A 404 -0.06 5.54 0.09
C LEU A 404 -0.40 4.61 -1.07
N TRP A 405 -1.69 4.59 -1.41
CA TRP A 405 -2.28 3.80 -2.49
C TRP A 405 -3.14 4.71 -3.37
N ARG A 406 -3.26 4.34 -4.65
CA ARG A 406 -4.11 5.00 -5.65
C ARG A 406 -5.16 4.00 -6.15
N VAL A 407 -6.39 4.46 -6.32
CA VAL A 407 -7.48 3.69 -6.96
C VAL A 407 -8.32 4.61 -7.85
N ALA A 408 -8.77 4.10 -9.01
CA ALA A 408 -9.71 4.85 -9.85
C ALA A 408 -11.09 4.93 -9.18
N ALA A 409 -11.71 6.11 -9.18
CA ALA A 409 -13.03 6.35 -8.60
C ALA A 409 -14.15 5.57 -9.32
N SER A 410 -13.93 5.22 -10.59
CA SER A 410 -14.82 4.33 -11.35
C SER A 410 -14.94 2.93 -10.76
N GLY A 411 -13.95 2.49 -9.96
CA GLY A 411 -13.83 1.13 -9.44
C GLY A 411 -13.40 0.10 -10.49
N THR A 412 -12.93 0.54 -11.66
CA THR A 412 -12.53 -0.37 -12.76
C THR A 412 -11.12 -0.96 -12.59
N SER A 413 -10.32 -0.42 -11.67
CA SER A 413 -8.94 -0.85 -11.41
C SER A 413 -8.76 -1.30 -9.97
N LYS A 414 -7.93 -2.31 -9.74
CA LYS A 414 -7.48 -2.66 -8.38
C LYS A 414 -6.62 -1.53 -7.80
N PRO A 415 -6.64 -1.30 -6.48
CA PRO A 415 -5.75 -0.33 -5.85
C PRO A 415 -4.27 -0.67 -6.09
N GLN A 416 -3.45 0.36 -6.29
CA GLN A 416 -2.02 0.25 -6.54
C GLN A 416 -1.22 1.07 -5.53
N ARG A 417 -0.14 0.50 -4.99
CA ARG A 417 0.74 1.21 -4.06
C ARG A 417 1.54 2.29 -4.79
N LEU A 418 1.63 3.48 -4.21
CA LEU A 418 2.50 4.55 -4.69
C LEU A 418 3.96 4.28 -4.28
N GLY A 419 4.64 3.38 -4.98
CA GLY A 419 6.03 2.91 -4.79
C GLY A 419 6.87 3.59 -3.69
N ALA A 420 7.98 4.23 -4.07
CA ALA A 420 8.89 4.87 -3.13
C ALA A 420 8.32 6.18 -2.55
N ILE A 421 7.54 6.93 -3.34
CA ILE A 421 6.98 8.24 -2.97
C ILE A 421 5.87 8.17 -1.90
N GLY A 422 5.35 6.98 -1.62
CA GLY A 422 4.27 6.76 -0.66
C GLY A 422 4.64 5.79 0.44
N ALA A 423 5.91 5.38 0.53
CA ALA A 423 6.37 4.49 1.59
C ALA A 423 6.30 5.19 2.95
N ASN A 424 5.76 4.50 3.96
CA ASN A 424 5.56 5.01 5.32
C ASN A 424 4.67 6.28 5.39
N GLY A 425 3.91 6.55 4.33
CA GLY A 425 3.04 7.72 4.21
C GLY A 425 1.64 7.49 4.79
N ALA A 426 1.12 8.51 5.46
CA ALA A 426 -0.24 8.61 5.99
C ALA A 426 -0.83 10.01 5.73
N TYR A 427 -2.15 10.13 5.84
CA TYR A 427 -2.86 11.42 5.72
C TYR A 427 -2.54 12.21 4.43
N PRO A 428 -2.73 11.62 3.24
CA PRO A 428 -2.49 12.34 1.99
C PRO A 428 -3.44 13.53 1.85
N ALA A 429 -2.93 14.64 1.34
CA ALA A 429 -3.67 15.83 0.96
C ALA A 429 -3.23 16.28 -0.42
N ILE A 430 -4.18 16.55 -1.31
CA ILE A 430 -3.90 17.02 -2.67
C ILE A 430 -4.28 18.49 -2.76
N SER A 431 -3.36 19.31 -3.27
CA SER A 431 -3.61 20.72 -3.54
C SER A 431 -4.74 20.86 -4.57
N ARG A 432 -5.67 21.79 -4.34
CA ARG A 432 -6.77 22.08 -5.28
C ARG A 432 -6.29 22.53 -6.66
N ARG A 433 -5.05 23.00 -6.77
CA ARG A 433 -4.42 23.33 -8.07
C ARG A 433 -3.90 22.11 -8.84
N GLY A 434 -3.87 20.93 -8.23
CA GLY A 434 -3.62 19.66 -8.91
C GLY A 434 -2.17 19.40 -9.29
N ASN A 435 -1.24 20.01 -8.56
CA ASN A 435 0.20 19.90 -8.80
C ASN A 435 1.00 19.45 -7.58
N ARG A 436 0.36 19.25 -6.41
CA ARG A 436 1.05 18.95 -5.16
C ARG A 436 0.31 17.91 -4.34
N LEU A 437 1.07 16.98 -3.78
CA LEU A 437 0.65 16.04 -2.74
C LEU A 437 1.47 16.34 -1.49
N ALA A 438 0.82 16.48 -0.34
CA ALA A 438 1.46 16.48 0.97
C ALA A 438 0.97 15.28 1.77
N TYR A 439 1.81 14.71 2.62
CA TYR A 439 1.44 13.59 3.48
C TYR A 439 2.38 13.53 4.68
N ALA A 440 1.96 12.91 5.78
CA ALA A 440 2.84 12.65 6.92
C ALA A 440 3.62 11.35 6.69
N GLN A 441 4.92 11.34 6.96
CA GLN A 441 5.76 10.15 6.91
C GLN A 441 6.23 9.78 8.31
N ALA A 442 5.82 8.62 8.79
CA ALA A 442 6.20 8.14 10.11
C ALA A 442 7.66 7.67 10.11
N ILE A 443 8.40 8.13 11.12
CA ILE A 443 9.77 7.70 11.43
C ILE A 443 9.72 7.01 12.78
N SER A 444 10.05 5.72 12.80
CA SER A 444 9.98 4.95 14.03
C SER A 444 11.02 3.84 14.04
N ASP A 445 11.90 3.90 15.02
CA ASP A 445 12.93 2.90 15.33
C ASP A 445 12.58 2.26 16.68
N LEU A 446 12.02 1.06 16.63
CA LEU A 446 11.76 0.25 17.82
C LEU A 446 12.83 -0.81 17.95
N ASN A 447 13.42 -0.89 19.14
CA ASN A 447 14.40 -1.91 19.47
C ASN A 447 14.02 -2.62 20.77
N ILE A 448 14.52 -3.84 20.94
CA ILE A 448 14.39 -4.58 22.19
C ILE A 448 15.59 -4.25 23.07
N TRP A 449 15.29 -3.75 24.26
CA TRP A 449 16.25 -3.42 25.31
C TRP A 449 16.28 -4.52 26.36
N ARG A 450 17.44 -4.70 26.98
CA ARG A 450 17.65 -5.64 28.09
C ARG A 450 18.10 -4.91 29.35
N LEU A 451 17.62 -5.40 30.49
CA LEU A 451 17.98 -4.95 31.82
C LEU A 451 18.40 -6.15 32.67
N GLU A 452 19.58 -6.08 33.29
CA GLU A 452 19.99 -7.05 34.31
C GLU A 452 19.25 -6.77 35.61
N ILE A 453 18.56 -7.78 36.16
CA ILE A 453 17.85 -7.67 37.44
C ILE A 453 18.90 -7.55 38.55
N PRO A 454 18.87 -6.48 39.37
CA PRO A 454 19.87 -6.27 40.41
C PRO A 454 19.75 -7.36 41.48
N THR A 455 20.89 -7.86 41.96
CA THR A 455 20.91 -8.67 43.19
C THR A 455 20.46 -7.82 44.39
N PRO A 456 19.86 -8.41 45.44
CA PRO A 456 19.46 -7.67 46.63
C PRO A 456 20.62 -6.81 47.19
N GLY A 457 20.39 -5.50 47.34
CA GLY A 457 21.39 -4.52 47.79
C GLY A 457 22.40 -4.05 46.71
N GLY A 458 22.34 -4.62 45.50
CA GLY A 458 23.12 -4.18 44.34
C GLY A 458 22.49 -2.96 43.65
N LYS A 459 23.32 -2.16 42.97
CA LYS A 459 22.82 -1.07 42.11
C LYS A 459 22.41 -1.61 40.75
N ALA A 460 21.28 -1.14 40.23
CA ALA A 460 20.87 -1.43 38.87
C ALA A 460 21.86 -0.84 37.86
N LYS A 461 22.25 -1.64 36.87
CA LYS A 461 22.93 -1.13 35.69
C LYS A 461 21.89 -0.48 34.77
N PRO A 462 22.27 0.54 33.98
CA PRO A 462 21.40 1.08 32.96
C PRO A 462 20.96 -0.03 31.97
N PRO A 463 19.71 0.00 31.48
CA PRO A 463 19.29 -0.85 30.36
C PRO A 463 20.19 -0.63 29.14
N GLU A 464 20.35 -1.65 28.31
CA GLU A 464 21.12 -1.56 27.06
C GLU A 464 20.34 -2.12 25.88
N LYS A 465 20.56 -1.54 24.69
CA LYS A 465 19.98 -2.02 23.44
C LYS A 465 20.49 -3.44 23.17
N PHE A 466 19.61 -4.37 22.83
CA PHE A 466 19.92 -5.79 22.75
C PHE A 466 19.64 -6.42 21.39
N ILE A 467 18.37 -6.50 20.98
CA ILE A 467 17.98 -6.96 19.64
C ILE A 467 17.53 -5.73 18.86
N SER A 468 18.22 -5.45 17.77
CA SER A 468 18.01 -4.26 16.97
C SER A 468 18.27 -4.51 15.49
N SER A 469 17.61 -3.74 14.65
CA SER A 469 17.82 -3.71 13.20
C SER A 469 17.52 -2.31 12.66
N THR A 470 17.62 -2.09 11.35
CA THR A 470 17.19 -0.83 10.71
C THR A 470 15.65 -0.76 10.55
N ARG A 471 14.94 -1.59 11.31
CA ARG A 471 13.55 -2.02 11.15
C ARG A 471 13.00 -2.22 12.56
N LYS A 472 11.68 -2.31 12.70
CA LYS A 472 11.07 -2.36 14.03
C LYS A 472 11.25 -3.74 14.63
N ASP A 473 11.71 -3.79 15.87
CA ASP A 473 11.86 -4.98 16.69
C ASP A 473 11.13 -4.77 18.02
N SER A 474 10.10 -5.58 18.29
CA SER A 474 9.27 -5.40 19.48
C SER A 474 8.79 -6.71 20.08
N SER A 475 8.14 -6.59 21.24
CA SER A 475 7.38 -7.68 21.87
C SER A 475 8.17 -8.96 22.14
N PRO A 476 9.32 -8.86 22.83
CA PRO A 476 10.15 -10.01 23.14
C PRO A 476 9.42 -10.97 24.09
N GLN A 477 9.65 -12.27 23.93
CA GLN A 477 9.28 -13.31 24.90
C GLN A 477 10.36 -14.38 24.97
N PHE A 478 10.88 -14.62 26.17
CA PHE A 478 11.71 -15.80 26.43
C PHE A 478 10.90 -17.09 26.29
N SER A 479 11.53 -18.12 25.74
CA SER A 479 11.01 -19.48 25.85
C SER A 479 11.05 -19.96 27.30
N PRO A 480 10.11 -20.82 27.75
CA PRO A 480 10.12 -21.36 29.11
C PRO A 480 11.41 -22.10 29.48
N ASP A 481 12.09 -22.71 28.51
CA ASP A 481 13.39 -23.35 28.71
C ASP A 481 14.58 -22.38 28.74
N GLY A 482 14.34 -21.09 28.48
CA GLY A 482 15.32 -20.00 28.52
C GLY A 482 16.34 -20.00 27.38
N LYS A 483 16.16 -20.85 26.35
CA LYS A 483 17.14 -21.00 25.26
C LYS A 483 16.88 -20.09 24.07
N LYS A 484 15.65 -19.61 23.91
CA LYS A 484 15.21 -18.84 22.75
C LYS A 484 14.47 -17.58 23.16
N ILE A 485 14.43 -16.61 22.26
CA ILE A 485 13.57 -15.44 22.36
C ILE A 485 12.75 -15.36 21.07
N SER A 486 11.44 -15.23 21.20
CA SER A 486 10.57 -14.82 20.09
C SER A 486 10.31 -13.32 20.16
N PHE A 487 10.10 -12.70 19.00
CA PHE A 487 9.81 -11.28 18.90
C PHE A 487 9.08 -10.97 17.58
N TRP A 488 8.44 -9.81 17.51
CA TRP A 488 7.83 -9.29 16.29
C TRP A 488 8.85 -8.40 15.56
N SER A 489 8.95 -8.55 14.23
CA SER A 489 9.80 -7.69 13.43
C SER A 489 9.31 -7.53 11.99
N ASP A 490 9.46 -6.33 11.43
CA ASP A 490 9.17 -6.02 10.03
C ASP A 490 10.41 -6.07 9.13
N ARG A 491 11.51 -6.67 9.61
CA ARG A 491 12.79 -6.73 8.87
C ARG A 491 12.74 -7.45 7.52
N SER A 492 11.72 -8.27 7.28
CA SER A 492 11.42 -8.91 5.99
C SER A 492 10.59 -8.04 5.02
N GLY A 493 10.25 -6.81 5.39
CA GLY A 493 9.39 -5.89 4.62
C GLY A 493 7.91 -5.94 5.02
N SER A 494 7.53 -6.87 5.89
CA SER A 494 6.25 -6.94 6.58
C SER A 494 6.48 -7.50 7.97
N GLY A 495 5.63 -7.11 8.92
CA GLY A 495 5.62 -7.60 10.29
C GLY A 495 5.37 -9.10 10.39
N GLU A 496 6.32 -9.81 10.97
CA GLU A 496 6.33 -11.26 11.12
C GLU A 496 6.84 -11.66 12.52
N ILE A 497 6.64 -12.92 12.90
CA ILE A 497 7.24 -13.48 14.11
C ILE A 497 8.62 -14.03 13.78
N TRP A 498 9.60 -13.67 14.60
CA TRP A 498 10.98 -14.10 14.51
C TRP A 498 11.40 -14.81 15.79
N VAL A 499 12.40 -15.69 15.69
CA VAL A 499 12.99 -16.40 16.82
C VAL A 499 14.51 -16.30 16.74
N CYS A 500 15.16 -16.08 17.87
CA CYS A 500 16.62 -16.06 18.01
C CYS A 500 17.05 -16.87 19.25
N ASP A 501 18.36 -17.08 19.40
CA ASP A 501 18.94 -17.61 20.63
C ASP A 501 18.76 -16.62 21.80
N ALA A 502 18.81 -17.11 23.04
CA ALA A 502 18.63 -16.28 24.24
C ALA A 502 19.68 -15.16 24.40
N ASP A 503 20.81 -15.24 23.69
CA ASP A 503 21.83 -14.20 23.61
C ASP A 503 21.58 -13.19 22.48
N GLY A 504 20.46 -13.32 21.75
CA GLY A 504 20.05 -12.45 20.64
C GLY A 504 20.63 -12.85 19.28
N SER A 505 21.48 -13.87 19.21
CA SER A 505 22.10 -14.33 17.97
C SER A 505 21.18 -15.26 17.16
N ASN A 506 21.56 -15.56 15.92
CA ASN A 506 20.88 -16.54 15.05
C ASN A 506 19.37 -16.28 14.86
N ALA A 507 19.00 -15.02 14.64
CA ALA A 507 17.63 -14.64 14.35
C ALA A 507 17.13 -15.25 13.02
N VAL A 508 16.00 -15.95 13.06
CA VAL A 508 15.33 -16.57 11.92
C VAL A 508 13.87 -16.18 11.86
N GLN A 509 13.35 -15.99 10.65
CA GLN A 509 11.96 -15.69 10.40
C GLN A 509 11.13 -16.96 10.59
N LEU A 510 10.09 -16.91 11.44
CA LEU A 510 9.25 -18.05 11.75
C LEU A 510 7.97 -18.08 10.91
N THR A 511 7.41 -16.91 10.60
CA THR A 511 6.17 -16.76 9.83
C THR A 511 6.42 -16.03 8.51
N PHE A 512 5.62 -16.37 7.48
CA PHE A 512 5.73 -15.82 6.12
C PHE A 512 4.33 -15.44 5.61
N LEU A 513 3.70 -14.46 6.26
CA LEU A 513 2.31 -14.07 6.04
C LEU A 513 2.14 -12.89 5.06
N GLY A 514 3.24 -12.26 4.63
CA GLY A 514 3.29 -11.45 3.41
C GLY A 514 2.42 -10.19 3.46
N GLY A 515 2.32 -9.56 4.64
CA GLY A 515 1.62 -8.29 4.85
C GLY A 515 0.25 -8.40 5.54
N ALA A 516 -0.21 -9.62 5.87
CA ALA A 516 -1.33 -9.78 6.80
C ALA A 516 -1.01 -9.10 8.14
N SER A 517 -2.03 -8.58 8.84
CA SER A 517 -1.84 -8.02 10.17
C SER A 517 -1.42 -9.14 11.13
N VAL A 518 -0.20 -9.11 11.64
CA VAL A 518 0.31 -10.03 12.66
C VAL A 518 0.34 -9.30 14.00
N GLY A 519 -0.31 -9.86 15.01
CA GLY A 519 -0.38 -9.29 16.34
C GLY A 519 0.96 -9.27 17.04
N ILE A 520 1.21 -8.20 17.80
CA ILE A 520 2.47 -7.90 18.48
C ILE A 520 2.66 -8.68 19.79
N ARG A 521 2.03 -9.83 20.03
CA ARG A 521 2.14 -10.56 21.31
C ARG A 521 2.24 -12.08 21.12
N PRO A 522 3.32 -12.61 20.52
CA PRO A 522 3.51 -14.06 20.44
C PRO A 522 3.72 -14.65 21.84
N ARG A 523 3.29 -15.89 22.09
CA ARG A 523 3.50 -16.58 23.38
C ARG A 523 3.92 -18.03 23.17
N TRP A 524 4.94 -18.45 23.91
CA TRP A 524 5.46 -19.82 23.87
C TRP A 524 4.52 -20.80 24.56
N SER A 525 4.44 -22.02 24.03
CA SER A 525 3.87 -23.16 24.75
C SER A 525 4.77 -23.53 25.95
N PRO A 526 4.22 -24.13 27.02
CA PRO A 526 4.99 -24.45 28.23
C PRO A 526 6.17 -25.39 27.99
N ASP A 527 6.09 -26.23 26.96
CA ASP A 527 7.13 -27.17 26.53
C ASP A 527 8.16 -26.55 25.54
N SER A 528 8.06 -25.25 25.26
CA SER A 528 8.91 -24.50 24.32
C SER A 528 8.89 -25.00 22.86
N SER A 529 7.92 -25.84 22.48
CA SER A 529 7.87 -26.46 21.15
C SER A 529 7.06 -25.65 20.12
N ARG A 530 6.13 -24.80 20.58
CA ARG A 530 5.19 -24.05 19.75
C ARG A 530 5.07 -22.60 20.20
N LEU A 531 4.60 -21.74 19.29
CA LEU A 531 4.25 -20.35 19.52
C LEU A 531 2.80 -20.12 19.12
N THR A 532 2.05 -19.38 19.93
CA THR A 532 0.73 -18.86 19.58
C THR A 532 0.81 -17.36 19.29
N PHE A 533 0.06 -16.88 18.33
CA PHE A 533 -0.02 -15.47 17.94
C PHE A 533 -1.37 -15.21 17.25
N CYS A 534 -1.76 -13.94 17.06
CA CYS A 534 -2.95 -13.62 16.29
C CYS A 534 -2.60 -13.02 14.93
N ALA A 535 -3.41 -13.30 13.91
CA ALA A 535 -3.23 -12.75 12.58
C ALA A 535 -4.56 -12.51 11.84
N GLY A 536 -4.58 -11.52 10.95
CA GLY A 536 -5.73 -11.08 10.16
C GLY A 536 -5.75 -11.63 8.73
N ILE A 537 -5.39 -12.90 8.51
CA ILE A 537 -5.19 -13.48 7.15
C ILE A 537 -6.48 -13.46 6.31
N GLU A 538 -7.65 -13.68 6.94
CA GLU A 538 -8.95 -13.78 6.26
C GLU A 538 -9.89 -12.58 6.57
N GLY A 539 -9.32 -11.42 6.92
CA GLY A 539 -10.09 -10.19 7.19
C GLY A 539 -10.66 -10.05 8.59
N HIS A 540 -10.49 -11.07 9.44
CA HIS A 540 -10.76 -11.03 10.88
C HIS A 540 -9.52 -11.49 11.65
N GLN A 541 -9.29 -10.93 12.83
CA GLN A 541 -8.22 -11.38 13.73
C GLN A 541 -8.57 -12.74 14.29
N GLU A 542 -7.66 -13.70 14.09
CA GLU A 542 -7.79 -15.07 14.56
C GLU A 542 -6.50 -15.53 15.22
N VAL A 543 -6.59 -16.54 16.08
CA VAL A 543 -5.44 -17.13 16.77
C VAL A 543 -4.86 -18.28 15.95
N TYR A 544 -3.54 -18.26 15.81
CA TYR A 544 -2.74 -19.24 15.08
C TYR A 544 -1.66 -19.83 15.98
N VAL A 545 -1.31 -21.09 15.70
CA VAL A 545 -0.19 -21.79 16.33
C VAL A 545 0.81 -22.20 15.27
N VAL A 546 2.10 -22.03 15.55
CA VAL A 546 3.21 -22.45 14.69
C VAL A 546 4.25 -23.20 15.51
N ASN A 547 4.93 -24.19 14.91
CA ASN A 547 6.05 -24.86 15.56
C ASN A 547 7.23 -23.90 15.70
N ALA A 548 7.96 -23.99 16.82
CA ALA A 548 9.15 -23.18 17.06
C ALA A 548 10.31 -23.49 16.11
N SER A 549 10.30 -24.68 15.48
CA SER A 549 11.23 -25.07 14.42
C SER A 549 10.81 -24.59 13.03
N GLY A 550 9.67 -23.89 12.92
CA GLY A 550 9.09 -23.42 11.65
C GLY A 550 8.00 -24.32 11.09
N GLY A 551 7.45 -23.92 9.94
CA GLY A 551 6.34 -24.58 9.26
C GLY A 551 5.12 -23.67 9.08
N SER A 552 4.04 -24.20 8.51
CA SER A 552 2.83 -23.41 8.23
C SER A 552 1.99 -23.19 9.50
N PRO A 553 1.67 -21.93 9.86
CA PRO A 553 0.77 -21.63 10.96
C PRO A 553 -0.60 -22.29 10.79
N GLN A 554 -1.17 -22.78 11.89
CA GLN A 554 -2.47 -23.42 11.93
C GLN A 554 -3.45 -22.56 12.71
N ARG A 555 -4.61 -22.26 12.12
CA ARG A 555 -5.70 -21.53 12.80
C ARG A 555 -6.34 -22.42 13.87
N THR A 556 -6.55 -21.86 15.06
CA THR A 556 -7.15 -22.57 16.21
C THR A 556 -8.54 -22.06 16.56
N THR A 557 -8.88 -20.83 16.19
CA THR A 557 -10.16 -20.19 16.53
C THR A 557 -11.03 -19.96 15.28
N SER A 558 -12.34 -19.82 15.50
CA SER A 558 -13.32 -19.44 14.48
C SER A 558 -14.26 -18.37 15.05
N SER A 559 -13.68 -17.25 15.49
CA SER A 559 -14.39 -16.14 16.13
C SER A 559 -14.55 -14.96 15.16
N SER A 560 -15.46 -14.02 15.42
CA SER A 560 -15.45 -12.74 14.69
C SER A 560 -14.25 -11.86 15.04
N TYR A 561 -13.63 -12.13 16.19
CA TYR A 561 -12.42 -11.49 16.70
C TYR A 561 -11.76 -12.39 17.76
N ALA A 562 -10.48 -12.72 17.58
CA ALA A 562 -9.65 -13.41 18.57
C ALA A 562 -8.23 -12.82 18.59
N ALA A 563 -7.80 -12.30 19.75
CA ALA A 563 -6.52 -11.58 19.88
C ALA A 563 -5.80 -11.88 21.22
N ASN A 564 -4.56 -11.39 21.35
CA ASN A 564 -3.68 -11.52 22.52
C ASN A 564 -3.63 -12.94 23.13
N PRO A 565 -3.31 -13.98 22.34
CA PRO A 565 -3.38 -15.34 22.82
C PRO A 565 -2.27 -15.67 23.84
N SER A 566 -2.56 -16.56 24.78
CA SER A 566 -1.57 -17.17 25.68
C SER A 566 -1.88 -18.64 25.94
N TRP A 567 -0.87 -19.40 26.34
CA TRP A 567 -1.04 -20.81 26.69
C TRP A 567 -1.43 -20.96 28.15
N SER A 568 -2.26 -21.96 28.45
CA SER A 568 -2.36 -22.47 29.81
C SER A 568 -1.04 -23.15 30.20
N LYS A 569 -0.72 -23.14 31.49
CA LYS A 569 0.48 -23.71 32.10
C LYS A 569 0.62 -25.19 31.82
N ASP A 570 -0.50 -25.91 31.72
CA ASP A 570 -0.54 -27.32 31.38
C ASP A 570 -0.46 -27.62 29.87
N GLY A 571 -0.44 -26.58 29.02
CA GLY A 571 -0.35 -26.68 27.56
C GLY A 571 -1.61 -27.21 26.87
N ARG A 572 -2.70 -27.45 27.61
CA ARG A 572 -3.94 -28.02 27.05
C ARG A 572 -4.87 -26.98 26.43
N TRP A 573 -4.74 -25.72 26.81
CA TRP A 573 -5.62 -24.63 26.40
C TRP A 573 -4.84 -23.45 25.85
N ILE A 574 -5.48 -22.72 24.95
CA ILE A 574 -5.07 -21.39 24.51
C ILE A 574 -6.15 -20.41 24.98
N LEU A 575 -5.75 -19.44 25.79
CA LEU A 575 -6.55 -18.32 26.25
C LEU A 575 -6.45 -17.18 25.23
N PHE A 576 -7.51 -16.42 25.00
CA PHE A 576 -7.52 -15.29 24.07
C PHE A 576 -8.67 -14.33 24.36
N ASP A 577 -8.57 -13.11 23.85
CA ASP A 577 -9.63 -12.10 23.91
C ASP A 577 -10.65 -12.35 22.81
N SER A 578 -11.95 -12.34 23.13
CA SER A 578 -13.03 -12.41 22.14
C SER A 578 -14.07 -11.32 22.39
N LEU A 579 -14.75 -10.94 21.32
CA LEU A 579 -15.92 -10.06 21.35
C LEU A 579 -17.24 -10.81 21.19
N ALA A 580 -17.20 -12.11 20.85
CA ALA A 580 -18.39 -12.90 20.53
C ALA A 580 -18.47 -14.20 21.36
N PRO A 581 -19.67 -14.57 21.87
CA PRO A 581 -20.93 -13.79 21.87
C PRO A 581 -20.95 -12.58 22.81
N ARG A 582 -19.94 -12.43 23.68
CA ARG A 582 -19.76 -11.24 24.55
C ARG A 582 -18.27 -10.95 24.70
N PHE A 583 -17.94 -9.73 25.10
CA PHE A 583 -16.57 -9.36 25.44
C PHE A 583 -16.03 -10.19 26.62
N GLY A 584 -14.79 -10.65 26.51
CA GLY A 584 -14.02 -11.21 27.60
C GLY A 584 -12.98 -12.23 27.13
N VAL A 585 -12.40 -12.94 28.10
CA VAL A 585 -11.43 -14.02 27.85
C VAL A 585 -12.15 -15.32 27.54
N TYR A 586 -11.69 -16.01 26.50
CA TYR A 586 -12.13 -17.32 26.08
C TYR A 586 -10.95 -18.29 26.11
N LYS A 587 -11.27 -19.58 26.15
CA LYS A 587 -10.28 -20.66 26.01
C LYS A 587 -10.69 -21.66 24.95
N VAL A 588 -9.73 -22.15 24.19
CA VAL A 588 -9.90 -23.19 23.18
C VAL A 588 -8.89 -24.31 23.42
N PRO A 589 -9.24 -25.59 23.18
CA PRO A 589 -8.25 -26.67 23.30
C PRO A 589 -7.09 -26.45 22.33
N ALA A 590 -5.86 -26.70 22.78
CA ALA A 590 -4.65 -26.55 21.97
C ALA A 590 -4.67 -27.42 20.69
N GLU A 591 -5.28 -28.60 20.78
CA GLU A 591 -5.39 -29.57 19.69
C GLU A 591 -6.69 -29.43 18.86
N ARG A 592 -7.32 -28.24 18.90
CA ARG A 592 -8.62 -27.86 18.31
C ARG A 592 -9.84 -28.28 19.12
N GLY A 593 -10.90 -27.49 18.98
CA GLY A 593 -12.20 -27.71 19.61
C GLY A 593 -13.00 -26.41 19.68
N PRO A 594 -14.22 -26.43 20.24
CA PRO A 594 -15.01 -25.22 20.43
C PRO A 594 -14.37 -24.32 21.50
N ALA A 595 -14.39 -23.01 21.26
CA ALA A 595 -14.01 -22.03 22.26
C ALA A 595 -15.11 -21.87 23.32
N VAL A 596 -14.70 -21.72 24.57
CA VAL A 596 -15.63 -21.51 25.71
C VAL A 596 -15.22 -20.28 26.53
N PRO A 597 -16.17 -19.47 27.02
CA PRO A 597 -15.85 -18.28 27.81
C PRO A 597 -15.26 -18.66 29.16
N VAL A 598 -14.26 -17.90 29.61
CA VAL A 598 -13.74 -17.95 30.98
C VAL A 598 -14.65 -17.11 31.87
N ARG A 599 -15.19 -17.71 32.94
CA ARG A 599 -16.17 -17.04 33.80
C ARG A 599 -15.51 -15.89 34.58
N GLY A 600 -16.14 -14.71 34.55
CA GLY A 600 -15.69 -13.52 35.29
C GLY A 600 -14.51 -12.76 34.67
N ALA A 601 -13.99 -13.22 33.52
CA ALA A 601 -12.83 -12.63 32.87
C ALA A 601 -13.21 -11.60 31.79
N GLU A 602 -13.94 -10.55 32.18
CA GLU A 602 -14.25 -9.40 31.31
C GLU A 602 -13.08 -8.41 31.30
N CYS A 603 -12.02 -8.79 30.59
CA CYS A 603 -10.72 -8.12 30.54
C CYS A 603 -9.96 -8.52 29.26
N TRP A 604 -8.84 -7.84 29.00
CA TRP A 604 -7.97 -8.04 27.84
C TRP A 604 -6.65 -8.72 28.21
N GLY A 605 -6.03 -9.41 27.25
CA GLY A 605 -4.67 -9.91 27.33
C GLY A 605 -4.44 -10.96 28.43
N PRO A 606 -5.12 -12.13 28.37
CA PRO A 606 -4.99 -13.15 29.41
C PRO A 606 -3.56 -13.68 29.51
N ASN A 607 -3.08 -13.87 30.73
CA ASN A 607 -1.81 -14.51 31.05
C ASN A 607 -1.97 -15.39 32.29
N GLU A 608 -1.86 -16.71 32.14
CA GLU A 608 -2.03 -17.63 33.26
C GLU A 608 -0.83 -17.59 34.22
N SER A 609 -1.10 -17.71 35.51
CA SER A 609 -0.07 -17.78 36.54
C SER A 609 0.79 -19.04 36.40
N PRO A 610 2.07 -18.99 36.83
CA PRO A 610 2.95 -20.17 36.78
C PRO A 610 2.43 -21.42 37.50
N ASP A 611 1.52 -21.26 38.46
CA ASP A 611 0.86 -22.35 39.19
C ASP A 611 -0.50 -22.78 38.61
N GLY A 612 -0.98 -22.14 37.53
CA GLY A 612 -2.24 -22.47 36.85
C GLY A 612 -3.51 -22.07 37.61
N LYS A 613 -3.41 -21.35 38.73
CA LYS A 613 -4.56 -21.01 39.59
C LYS A 613 -5.25 -19.71 39.21
N PHE A 614 -4.58 -18.83 38.49
CA PHE A 614 -5.07 -17.49 38.18
C PHE A 614 -4.80 -17.11 36.73
N ILE A 615 -5.68 -16.29 36.17
CA ILE A 615 -5.47 -15.55 34.92
C ILE A 615 -5.28 -14.09 35.29
N TYR A 616 -4.14 -13.54 34.90
CA TYR A 616 -3.86 -12.10 34.95
C TYR A 616 -4.28 -11.46 33.63
N CYS A 617 -5.04 -10.39 33.70
CA CYS A 617 -5.53 -9.67 32.53
C CYS A 617 -5.78 -8.20 32.88
N VAL A 618 -5.92 -7.35 31.88
CA VAL A 618 -6.03 -5.90 32.08
C VAL A 618 -7.41 -5.37 31.78
N ARG A 619 -7.80 -4.31 32.49
CA ARG A 619 -9.01 -3.54 32.20
C ARG A 619 -8.63 -2.11 31.83
N ASN A 620 -9.24 -1.61 30.76
CA ASN A 620 -9.08 -0.22 30.35
C ASN A 620 -9.80 0.69 31.36
N THR A 621 -9.16 1.81 31.67
CA THR A 621 -9.71 2.89 32.48
C THR A 621 -9.51 4.21 31.72
N ALA A 622 -10.18 5.28 32.15
CA ALA A 622 -10.05 6.59 31.51
C ALA A 622 -8.58 7.09 31.48
N ASP A 623 -7.78 6.67 32.45
CA ASP A 623 -6.43 7.17 32.67
C ASP A 623 -5.34 6.10 32.49
N GLY A 624 -5.62 4.95 31.87
CA GLY A 624 -4.65 3.86 31.64
C GLY A 624 -5.23 2.45 31.85
N PHE A 625 -4.44 1.52 32.38
CA PHE A 625 -4.84 0.13 32.59
C PHE A 625 -4.72 -0.30 34.05
N THR A 626 -5.63 -1.15 34.52
CA THR A 626 -5.50 -1.85 35.81
C THR A 626 -5.23 -3.34 35.59
N LEU A 627 -4.47 -3.96 36.49
CA LEU A 627 -4.19 -5.40 36.43
C LEU A 627 -5.15 -6.15 37.34
N LEU A 628 -5.88 -7.09 36.75
CA LEU A 628 -6.82 -7.97 37.44
C LEU A 628 -6.23 -9.38 37.59
N ARG A 629 -6.67 -10.07 38.63
CA ARG A 629 -6.41 -11.48 38.92
C ARG A 629 -7.74 -12.22 38.99
N VAL A 630 -7.95 -13.16 38.06
CA VAL A 630 -9.17 -13.96 37.90
C VAL A 630 -8.87 -15.42 38.30
N PRO A 631 -9.56 -16.01 39.29
CA PRO A 631 -9.38 -17.44 39.62
C PRO A 631 -9.82 -18.37 38.49
N THR A 632 -9.00 -19.37 38.14
CA THR A 632 -9.29 -20.30 37.02
C THR A 632 -10.48 -21.24 37.28
N GLU A 633 -10.74 -21.56 38.54
CA GLU A 633 -11.88 -22.38 38.98
C GLU A 633 -13.14 -21.56 39.29
N GLY A 634 -13.10 -20.24 39.07
CA GLY A 634 -14.14 -19.31 39.46
C GLY A 634 -13.97 -18.78 40.88
N GLY A 635 -14.55 -17.61 41.16
CA GLY A 635 -14.39 -16.91 42.42
C GLY A 635 -14.45 -15.40 42.21
N GLU A 636 -14.06 -14.65 43.25
CA GLU A 636 -14.02 -13.19 43.21
C GLU A 636 -12.79 -12.71 42.41
N VAL A 637 -13.03 -11.80 41.46
CA VAL A 637 -11.98 -11.14 40.68
C VAL A 637 -11.35 -10.04 41.52
N GLN A 638 -10.03 -9.99 41.56
CA GLN A 638 -9.29 -9.03 42.40
C GLN A 638 -8.48 -8.08 41.55
N GLN A 639 -8.53 -6.79 41.86
CA GLN A 639 -7.60 -5.81 41.32
C GLN A 639 -6.29 -5.89 42.11
N ILE A 640 -5.18 -6.11 41.42
CA ILE A 640 -3.86 -6.29 42.04
C ILE A 640 -2.95 -5.08 41.81
N LEU A 641 -3.14 -4.35 40.70
CA LEU A 641 -2.46 -3.08 40.43
C LEU A 641 -3.45 -2.04 39.89
N ASP A 642 -3.32 -0.81 40.38
CA ASP A 642 -4.17 0.34 40.01
C ASP A 642 -3.69 1.05 38.73
N SER A 643 -2.47 0.75 38.28
CA SER A 643 -1.89 1.40 37.12
C SER A 643 -0.82 0.54 36.44
N LEU A 644 -0.97 0.39 35.12
CA LEU A 644 0.09 0.00 34.19
C LEU A 644 0.25 1.09 33.13
N ALA A 645 1.46 1.21 32.59
CA ALA A 645 1.79 2.14 31.51
C ALA A 645 1.15 1.70 30.18
N ASP A 646 1.28 0.42 29.84
CA ASP A 646 0.56 -0.27 28.76
C ASP A 646 -0.06 -1.58 29.27
N GLY A 647 -1.11 -2.06 28.60
CA GLY A 647 -1.78 -3.31 28.94
C GLY A 647 -0.90 -4.57 28.83
N GLY A 648 0.23 -4.51 28.12
CA GLY A 648 1.21 -5.60 28.00
C GLY A 648 2.45 -5.48 28.88
N ASP A 649 2.60 -4.40 29.65
CA ASP A 649 3.85 -4.08 30.37
C ASP A 649 3.96 -4.77 31.74
N TYR A 650 3.70 -6.08 31.76
CA TYR A 650 3.90 -6.90 32.95
C TYR A 650 4.32 -8.33 32.60
N ALA A 651 5.06 -8.95 33.52
CA ALA A 651 5.43 -10.36 33.48
C ALA A 651 5.16 -11.02 34.84
N VAL A 652 4.46 -12.14 34.80
CA VAL A 652 4.09 -12.92 35.99
C VAL A 652 5.15 -13.98 36.23
N VAL A 653 5.66 -14.05 37.46
CA VAL A 653 6.61 -15.06 37.93
C VAL A 653 6.04 -15.74 39.19
N GLU A 654 6.70 -16.78 39.71
CA GLU A 654 6.13 -17.67 40.74
C GLU A 654 5.76 -16.97 42.05
N ASP A 655 6.49 -15.91 42.43
CA ASP A 655 6.39 -15.18 43.70
C ASP A 655 5.97 -13.71 43.52
N GLY A 656 5.67 -13.29 42.29
CA GLY A 656 5.37 -11.90 42.02
C GLY A 656 5.15 -11.51 40.56
N ILE A 657 5.13 -10.20 40.34
CA ILE A 657 4.83 -9.59 39.04
C ILE A 657 5.81 -8.45 38.82
N TYR A 658 6.56 -8.52 37.71
CA TYR A 658 7.29 -7.37 37.20
C TYR A 658 6.36 -6.51 36.35
N PHE A 659 6.39 -5.19 36.50
CA PHE A 659 5.50 -4.30 35.78
C PHE A 659 6.07 -2.90 35.60
N VAL A 660 5.50 -2.16 34.66
CA VAL A 660 5.77 -0.73 34.48
C VAL A 660 4.50 0.05 34.84
N PRO A 661 4.50 0.81 35.94
CA PRO A 661 3.37 1.68 36.28
C PRO A 661 3.33 2.89 35.35
N ARG A 662 2.23 3.63 35.44
CA ARG A 662 2.12 4.95 34.81
C ARG A 662 3.30 5.85 35.19
N ARG A 663 3.65 6.75 34.26
CA ARG A 663 4.76 7.69 34.44
C ARG A 663 4.58 8.49 35.72
N ASP A 664 5.57 8.43 36.59
CA ASP A 664 5.62 9.31 37.75
C ASP A 664 6.17 10.68 37.32
N PRO A 665 5.47 11.81 37.57
CA PRO A 665 5.92 13.12 37.10
C PRO A 665 7.30 13.55 37.64
N LYS A 666 7.74 12.99 38.77
CA LYS A 666 9.02 13.36 39.42
C LYS A 666 10.14 12.38 39.08
N SER A 667 9.82 11.09 38.97
CA SER A 667 10.79 10.01 38.84
C SER A 667 10.76 9.28 37.51
N GLY A 668 9.87 9.68 36.59
CA GLY A 668 9.78 9.14 35.24
C GLY A 668 9.19 7.74 35.19
N TYR A 669 9.63 6.95 34.22
CA TYR A 669 9.24 5.54 34.09
C TYR A 669 10.16 4.65 34.94
N SER A 670 9.61 3.54 35.41
CA SER A 670 10.39 2.57 36.19
C SER A 670 9.85 1.16 36.00
N ILE A 671 10.72 0.17 36.07
CA ILE A 671 10.32 -1.22 36.23
C ILE A 671 10.24 -1.53 37.72
N GLN A 672 9.13 -2.10 38.17
CA GLN A 672 8.86 -2.44 39.55
C GLN A 672 8.49 -3.91 39.69
N PHE A 673 8.62 -4.44 40.90
CA PHE A 673 8.25 -5.81 41.25
C PHE A 673 7.28 -5.81 42.42
N LEU A 674 6.11 -6.41 42.23
CA LEU A 674 5.16 -6.71 43.28
C LEU A 674 5.36 -8.15 43.75
N ASN A 675 5.70 -8.34 45.02
CA ASN A 675 5.67 -9.67 45.63
C ASN A 675 4.22 -10.02 46.02
N THR A 676 3.65 -11.06 45.40
CA THR A 676 2.22 -11.40 45.56
C THR A 676 1.87 -12.05 46.90
N THR A 677 2.88 -12.52 47.65
CA THR A 677 2.69 -13.09 48.99
C THR A 677 2.64 -11.99 50.06
N THR A 678 3.49 -10.98 49.95
CA THR A 678 3.64 -9.92 50.96
C THR A 678 2.91 -8.62 50.59
N GLY A 679 2.52 -8.45 49.33
CA GLY A 679 1.96 -7.21 48.81
C GLY A 679 2.96 -6.07 48.65
N LYS A 680 4.27 -6.31 48.91
CA LYS A 680 5.29 -5.27 48.83
C LYS A 680 5.69 -4.99 47.38
N ILE A 681 5.72 -3.72 47.01
CA ILE A 681 6.23 -3.23 45.73
C ILE A 681 7.65 -2.68 45.94
N GLN A 682 8.58 -3.10 45.08
CA GLN A 682 9.94 -2.58 45.05
C GLN A 682 10.31 -2.08 43.65
N ARG A 683 11.07 -0.99 43.57
CA ARG A 683 11.61 -0.51 42.30
C ARG A 683 12.83 -1.34 41.91
N ILE A 684 12.86 -1.82 40.67
CA ILE A 684 13.95 -2.61 40.10
C ILE A 684 14.93 -1.70 39.36
N ALA A 685 14.42 -0.84 38.48
CA ALA A 685 15.23 0.13 37.74
C ALA A 685 14.39 1.33 37.28
N SER A 686 15.04 2.45 37.05
CA SER A 686 14.47 3.57 36.28
C SER A 686 14.73 3.34 34.79
N ILE A 687 13.78 3.74 33.95
CA ILE A 687 13.91 3.71 32.50
C ILE A 687 13.51 5.08 31.95
N GLU A 688 14.16 5.51 30.86
CA GLU A 688 14.01 6.88 30.36
C GLU A 688 12.71 7.07 29.55
N LYS A 689 12.35 6.04 28.78
CA LYS A 689 11.22 6.07 27.85
C LYS A 689 10.17 5.02 28.20
N LEU A 690 8.95 5.25 27.72
CA LEU A 690 7.85 4.30 27.83
C LEU A 690 8.17 3.04 27.02
N PRO A 691 8.04 1.84 27.60
CA PRO A 691 8.12 0.61 26.83
C PRO A 691 6.97 0.48 25.82
N TRP A 692 7.27 -0.05 24.64
CA TRP A 692 6.29 -0.24 23.58
C TRP A 692 5.65 -1.63 23.68
N GLY A 693 5.07 -1.93 24.85
CA GLY A 693 4.36 -3.18 25.14
C GLY A 693 5.27 -4.40 25.38
N CYS A 694 4.69 -5.39 26.06
CA CYS A 694 5.25 -6.74 26.27
C CYS A 694 6.59 -6.77 27.02
N LEU A 695 6.49 -6.68 28.34
CA LEU A 695 7.59 -6.99 29.26
C LEU A 695 7.74 -8.52 29.41
N THR A 696 8.98 -9.03 29.41
CA THR A 696 9.27 -10.44 29.68
C THR A 696 10.48 -10.57 30.60
N VAL A 697 10.54 -11.67 31.36
CA VAL A 697 11.60 -11.97 32.33
C VAL A 697 12.19 -13.33 31.96
N SER A 698 13.51 -13.46 31.99
CA SER A 698 14.17 -14.73 31.73
C SER A 698 13.81 -15.77 32.81
N PRO A 699 13.74 -17.07 32.49
CA PRO A 699 13.38 -18.10 33.47
C PRO A 699 14.34 -18.16 34.68
N ASP A 700 15.61 -17.83 34.48
CA ASP A 700 16.63 -17.72 35.54
C ASP A 700 16.54 -16.42 36.37
N ARG A 701 15.58 -15.54 36.03
CA ARG A 701 15.32 -14.24 36.67
C ARG A 701 16.53 -13.30 36.69
N ARG A 702 17.36 -13.41 35.67
CA ARG A 702 18.52 -12.52 35.49
C ARG A 702 18.22 -11.32 34.61
N TRP A 703 17.33 -11.46 33.63
CA TRP A 703 17.12 -10.46 32.58
C TRP A 703 15.65 -10.09 32.45
N ILE A 704 15.41 -8.81 32.19
CA ILE A 704 14.13 -8.28 31.71
C ILE A 704 14.35 -7.78 30.29
N LEU A 705 13.44 -8.15 29.37
CA LEU A 705 13.38 -7.57 28.04
C LEU A 705 12.10 -6.76 27.87
N TYR A 706 12.22 -5.65 27.16
CA TYR A 706 11.10 -4.79 26.78
C TYR A 706 11.43 -4.07 25.46
N ALA A 707 10.41 -3.68 24.70
CA ALA A 707 10.60 -2.87 23.50
C ALA A 707 10.63 -1.38 23.86
N GLN A 708 11.40 -0.57 23.13
CA GLN A 708 11.46 0.88 23.31
C GLN A 708 11.59 1.56 21.94
N ALA A 709 10.93 2.70 21.76
CA ALA A 709 11.21 3.57 20.62
C ALA A 709 12.44 4.43 20.90
N ASP A 710 13.50 4.20 20.14
CA ASP A 710 14.72 5.00 20.21
C ASP A 710 14.52 6.32 19.47
N GLN A 711 13.77 6.28 18.37
CA GLN A 711 13.25 7.44 17.65
C GLN A 711 11.79 7.18 17.29
N ALA A 712 10.92 8.15 17.53
CA ALA A 712 9.53 8.15 17.09
C ALA A 712 9.16 9.58 16.71
N GLY A 713 8.57 9.77 15.54
CA GLY A 713 8.18 11.06 15.04
C GLY A 713 7.57 10.96 13.64
N SER A 714 7.25 12.09 13.06
CA SER A 714 6.82 12.15 11.66
C SER A 714 7.14 13.51 11.07
N ASP A 715 7.53 13.47 9.79
CA ASP A 715 7.74 14.65 8.97
C ASP A 715 6.58 14.81 8.00
N LEU A 716 6.25 16.03 7.60
CA LEU A 716 5.44 16.25 6.41
C LEU A 716 6.34 16.15 5.18
N MET A 717 5.86 15.42 4.18
CA MET A 717 6.49 15.27 2.88
C MET A 717 5.70 16.05 1.83
N LEU A 718 6.40 16.58 0.83
CA LEU A 718 5.82 17.24 -0.33
C LEU A 718 6.28 16.54 -1.61
N VAL A 719 5.33 16.32 -2.52
CA VAL A 719 5.58 15.88 -3.89
C VAL A 719 5.07 16.96 -4.83
N GLU A 720 5.97 17.51 -5.63
CA GLU A 720 5.65 18.48 -6.69
C GLU A 720 5.30 17.76 -8.00
N ASN A 721 4.56 18.44 -8.87
CA ASN A 721 4.07 17.94 -10.16
C ASN A 721 3.26 16.63 -10.03
N PHE A 722 2.55 16.47 -8.92
CA PHE A 722 1.69 15.31 -8.68
C PHE A 722 0.38 15.47 -9.45
N HIS A 723 0.22 14.70 -10.54
CA HIS A 723 -0.96 14.68 -11.41
C HIS A 723 -1.84 13.44 -11.20
#